data_AF-A0AAU0YLC1-F1
#
_entry.id   AF-A0AAU0YLC1-F1
#
_cell.length_a   1.000
_cell.length_b   1.000
_cell.length_c   1.000
_cell.angle_alpha   90.00
_cell.angle_beta   90.00
_cell.angle_gamma   90.00
#
_symmetry.space_group_name_H-M   'P 1'
#
loop_
_entity.id
_entity.type
_entity.pdbx_description
1 polymer ?
#
loop_
_entity_poly.entity_id
_entity_poly.type
_entity_poly.pdbx_seq_one_letter_code
_entity_poly.pdbx_strand_id
1 'polypeptide(L)'
;MRNFVHTSHPSRVIFGTGTAGQVRDEVERLGCSRVLLLSSPPVAKAAARVRDVLGDLTVAEFDGAAMHTPVEVTERALDVLREHSADCLVAVGGGSTTGLAKALALRTDLPQLILPTTYAGSEVTPVLGETQDGRKVTRSSPAILPETVVYDVEFTRDLPVGMSVTSGVNALAHAVEALYSPQANPVIDGMALDAVRRIARSLPALVAEPSDTAARADLLHAAWLAGTCLASVGMGLHHKLCHTLGGTFGLPHAETHTVILPHAMAYNAPAARDVMNRIAEALGVADAPSGVFDLIVSVGGPTSLGELGMAQADLPEAARLAVATPYPNPRELTYQGIESLLQDAWRGRRPTAPAVQAPPALGATADLERLTDQVVASFADAPDPRVGQLLGDLVRHLHHFVTSNDVTESEWQHAVDFLTRTGQICTSTRQEFVLLSDTLGVSSIVDLLTNSRTPETTPSAVLGPFYTDGPPETAQGADISRDVAGTPLWADIRITDTDDRPLPDAVVDVWQANKDGFYDVQLPEREGPVLRGRLRTDDQGRLRFWTILPAEYPIPDDGPVGQMLQAVNRHPYRAPHLHFMISAPGHRRLITQLFVKGGPYLDSDTVFGVKEGLVVDFEPRTGPTPDGRAVDGEWRSLQFTFRIARIADAPAS
;
A
#
# COMPACT_ATOMS: atom_id res chain seq x y z
N MET A 1 17.59 -3.74 -11.54
CA MET A 1 17.96 -2.51 -10.81
C MET A 1 16.82 -1.52 -10.93
N ARG A 2 16.43 -0.85 -9.83
CA ARG A 2 15.45 0.24 -9.86
C ARG A 2 16.15 1.52 -10.34
N ASN A 3 15.49 2.33 -11.17
CA ASN A 3 15.99 3.66 -11.53
C ASN A 3 15.91 4.57 -10.30
N PHE A 4 16.91 5.43 -10.09
CA PHE A 4 16.93 6.36 -8.96
C PHE A 4 17.59 7.69 -9.33
N VAL A 5 17.26 8.74 -8.57
CA VAL A 5 17.95 10.04 -8.59
C VAL A 5 18.56 10.24 -7.20
N HIS A 6 19.84 10.58 -7.16
CA HIS A 6 20.52 10.94 -5.92
C HIS A 6 21.00 12.38 -6.03
N THR A 7 20.59 13.22 -5.07
CA THR A 7 21.06 14.59 -4.93
C THR A 7 21.81 14.69 -3.62
N SER A 8 23.08 15.08 -3.68
CA SER A 8 23.88 15.36 -2.49
C SER A 8 23.80 16.84 -2.15
N HIS A 9 23.54 17.17 -0.88
CA HIS A 9 23.53 18.55 -0.41
C HIS A 9 24.94 19.00 0.02
N PRO A 10 25.33 20.26 -0.18
CA PRO A 10 26.60 20.78 0.31
C PRO A 10 26.57 20.81 1.85
N SER A 11 27.41 20.01 2.49
CA SER A 11 27.55 19.99 3.95
C SER A 11 28.99 19.69 4.34
N ARG A 12 29.51 20.43 5.32
CA ARG A 12 30.79 20.14 5.97
C ARG A 12 30.53 19.58 7.36
N VAL A 13 31.03 18.37 7.63
CA VAL A 13 30.84 17.68 8.91
C VAL A 13 32.20 17.47 9.57
N ILE A 14 32.32 17.91 10.81
CA ILE A 14 33.47 17.66 11.69
C ILE A 14 32.96 16.78 12.83
N PHE A 15 33.54 15.60 12.99
CA PHE A 15 33.05 14.60 13.93
C PHE A 15 34.16 14.08 14.83
N GLY A 16 33.93 14.02 16.13
CA GLY A 16 34.86 13.42 17.08
C GLY A 16 34.65 13.92 18.51
N THR A 17 35.64 13.65 19.37
CA THR A 17 35.69 14.15 20.74
C THR A 17 36.57 15.40 20.78
N GLY A 18 36.10 16.47 21.41
CA GLY A 18 36.85 17.73 21.52
C GLY A 18 36.88 18.56 20.23
N THR A 19 36.07 18.21 19.25
CA THR A 19 35.93 18.93 17.97
C THR A 19 35.36 20.33 18.15
N ALA A 20 34.70 20.63 19.28
CA ALA A 20 34.29 21.99 19.62
C ALA A 20 35.47 22.98 19.67
N GLY A 21 36.71 22.49 19.86
CA GLY A 21 37.92 23.31 19.77
C GLY A 21 38.20 23.91 18.38
N GLN A 22 37.56 23.40 17.33
CA GLN A 22 37.73 23.85 15.94
C GLN A 22 36.68 24.89 15.53
N VAL A 23 35.74 25.25 16.41
CA VAL A 23 34.62 26.15 16.06
C VAL A 23 35.11 27.52 15.59
N ARG A 24 36.15 28.07 16.23
CA ARG A 24 36.75 29.35 15.84
C ARG A 24 37.29 29.31 14.41
N ASP A 25 38.09 28.29 14.10
CA ASP A 25 38.67 28.10 12.77
C ASP A 25 37.59 27.95 11.69
N GLU A 26 36.47 27.30 12.01
CA GLU A 26 35.36 27.14 11.07
C GLU A 26 34.56 28.42 10.84
N VAL A 27 34.39 29.27 11.85
CA VAL A 27 33.82 30.63 11.68
C VAL A 27 34.71 31.46 10.76
N GLU A 28 36.03 31.44 10.99
CA GLU A 28 36.99 32.15 10.15
C GLU A 28 37.02 31.60 8.71
N ARG A 29 36.90 30.27 8.54
CA ARG A 29 36.81 29.61 7.23
C ARG A 29 35.57 30.05 6.43
N LEU A 30 34.47 30.35 7.13
CA LEU A 30 33.26 30.90 6.51
C LEU A 30 33.40 32.40 6.16
N GLY A 31 34.52 33.04 6.52
CA GLY A 31 34.79 34.44 6.27
C GLY A 31 34.12 35.37 7.28
N CYS A 32 33.67 34.83 8.41
CA CYS A 32 32.93 35.54 9.44
C CYS A 32 33.82 35.95 10.61
N SER A 33 33.38 36.95 11.37
CA SER A 33 34.13 37.47 12.52
C SER A 33 33.27 37.93 13.70
N ARG A 34 31.95 37.87 13.57
CA ARG A 34 30.97 38.40 14.54
C ARG A 34 29.85 37.39 14.75
N VAL A 35 30.03 36.52 15.73
CA VAL A 35 29.13 35.42 16.03
C VAL A 35 28.02 35.85 16.98
N LEU A 36 26.78 35.53 16.59
CA LEU A 36 25.68 35.35 17.53
C LEU A 36 25.64 33.89 17.99
N LEU A 37 25.94 33.66 19.27
CA LEU A 37 25.89 32.33 19.88
C LEU A 37 24.46 32.03 20.37
N LEU A 38 23.86 31.00 19.80
CA LEU A 38 22.50 30.56 20.11
C LEU A 38 22.54 29.31 21.00
N SER A 39 21.77 29.30 22.08
CA SER A 39 21.66 28.15 22.98
C SER A 39 20.30 28.08 23.67
N SER A 40 20.16 27.13 24.59
CA SER A 40 19.07 27.06 25.55
C SER A 40 19.61 26.76 26.96
N PRO A 41 18.85 27.04 28.04
CA PRO A 41 19.36 26.88 29.41
C PRO A 41 19.90 25.47 29.75
N PRO A 42 19.29 24.36 29.28
CA PRO A 42 19.80 23.01 29.56
C PRO A 42 21.21 22.71 29.04
N VAL A 43 21.71 23.47 28.06
CA VAL A 43 23.03 23.27 27.43
C VAL A 43 24.03 24.39 27.74
N ALA A 44 23.78 25.19 28.77
CA ALA A 44 24.59 26.34 29.15
C ALA A 44 26.09 26.01 29.32
N LYS A 45 26.42 24.82 29.84
CA LYS A 45 27.83 24.38 29.99
C LYS A 45 28.53 24.16 28.64
N ALA A 46 27.84 23.55 27.68
CA ALA A 46 28.37 23.35 26.33
C ALA A 46 28.48 24.70 25.60
N ALA A 47 27.47 25.57 25.72
CA ALA A 47 27.49 26.92 25.16
C ALA A 47 28.63 27.77 25.73
N ALA A 48 28.85 27.73 27.05
CA ALA A 48 29.98 28.42 27.69
C ALA A 48 31.34 27.96 27.13
N ARG A 49 31.53 26.65 26.93
CA ARG A 49 32.76 26.13 26.31
C ARG A 49 32.95 26.63 24.89
N VAL A 50 31.88 26.69 24.09
CA VAL A 50 31.95 27.21 22.72
C VAL A 50 32.24 28.71 22.71
N ARG A 51 31.62 29.49 23.59
CA ARG A 51 31.94 30.90 23.79
C ARG A 51 33.41 31.10 24.13
N ASP A 52 33.95 30.31 25.06
CA ASP A 52 35.35 30.42 25.47
C ASP A 52 36.33 30.09 24.31
N VAL A 53 35.97 29.15 23.43
CA VAL A 53 36.74 28.84 22.20
C VAL A 53 36.61 29.95 21.16
N LEU A 54 35.42 30.51 20.96
CA LEU A 54 35.18 31.63 20.04
C LEU A 54 35.91 32.90 20.48
N GLY A 55 35.99 33.13 21.79
CA GLY A 55 36.66 34.27 22.39
C GLY A 55 36.07 35.59 21.92
N ASP A 56 36.89 36.40 21.25
CA ASP A 56 36.54 37.73 20.75
C ASP A 56 35.55 37.71 19.57
N LEU A 57 35.34 36.56 18.93
CA LEU A 57 34.36 36.43 17.86
C LEU A 57 32.91 36.47 18.37
N THR A 58 32.63 36.14 19.65
CA THR A 58 31.27 36.19 20.20
C THR A 58 30.87 37.63 20.49
N VAL A 59 29.99 38.20 19.65
CA VAL A 59 29.52 39.58 19.81
C VAL A 59 28.22 39.67 20.60
N ALA A 60 27.44 38.58 20.65
CA ALA A 60 26.23 38.45 21.44
C ALA A 60 25.89 36.97 21.72
N GLU A 61 25.13 36.74 22.79
CA GLU A 61 24.56 35.44 23.15
C GLU A 61 23.03 35.56 23.19
N PHE A 62 22.34 34.52 22.73
CA PHE A 62 20.89 34.36 22.88
C PHE A 62 20.58 32.95 23.35
N ASP A 63 20.20 32.81 24.62
CA ASP A 63 19.89 31.54 25.27
C ASP A 63 18.39 31.21 25.31
N GLY A 64 17.58 31.99 24.58
CA GLY A 64 16.12 31.91 24.60
C GLY A 64 15.49 30.90 23.64
N ALA A 65 16.25 29.95 23.07
CA ALA A 65 15.70 29.00 22.10
C ALA A 65 14.56 28.16 22.71
N ALA A 66 13.43 28.11 22.02
CA ALA A 66 12.20 27.50 22.52
C ALA A 66 11.69 26.38 21.60
N MET A 67 10.95 25.45 22.20
CA MET A 67 10.33 24.33 21.48
C MET A 67 9.39 24.84 20.38
N HIS A 68 9.44 24.17 19.22
CA HIS A 68 8.68 24.52 18.01
C HIS A 68 9.00 25.88 17.37
N THR A 69 10.08 26.54 17.79
CA THR A 69 10.59 27.78 17.18
C THR A 69 9.46 28.82 16.96
N PRO A 70 8.88 29.37 18.05
CA PRO A 70 7.85 30.41 17.94
C PRO A 70 8.42 31.64 17.25
N VAL A 71 7.66 32.25 16.34
CA VAL A 71 8.11 33.41 15.56
C VAL A 71 8.52 34.56 16.48
N GLU A 72 7.85 34.75 17.62
CA GLU A 72 8.16 35.80 18.59
C GLU A 72 9.56 35.62 19.21
N VAL A 73 10.02 34.38 19.37
CA VAL A 73 11.37 34.07 19.84
C VAL A 73 12.38 34.38 18.75
N THR A 74 12.07 34.03 17.50
CA THR A 74 12.89 34.35 16.34
C THR A 74 13.09 35.85 16.17
N GLU A 75 12.03 36.66 16.28
CA GLU A 75 12.12 38.11 16.14
C GLU A 75 12.98 38.74 17.25
N ARG A 76 12.87 38.28 18.51
CA ARG A 76 13.77 38.74 19.58
C ARG A 76 15.23 38.40 19.31
N ALA A 77 15.51 37.20 18.81
CA ALA A 77 16.88 36.82 18.45
C ALA A 77 17.40 37.63 17.26
N LEU A 78 16.52 37.99 16.32
CA LEU A 78 16.83 38.81 15.16
C LEU A 78 17.15 40.27 15.55
N ASP A 79 16.49 40.81 16.58
CA ASP A 79 16.81 42.12 17.12
C ASP A 79 18.21 42.13 17.73
N VAL A 80 18.56 41.11 18.53
CA VAL A 80 19.91 40.96 19.11
C VAL A 80 20.97 40.82 18.00
N LEU A 81 20.68 40.01 16.97
CA LEU A 81 21.53 39.82 15.79
C LEU A 81 21.84 41.15 15.10
N ARG A 82 20.81 41.97 14.86
CA ARG A 82 20.93 43.28 14.19
C ARG A 82 21.65 44.30 15.05
N GLU A 83 21.30 44.41 16.33
CA GLU A 83 21.93 45.32 17.28
C GLU A 83 23.44 45.11 17.34
N HIS A 84 23.87 43.85 17.33
CA HIS A 84 25.28 43.48 17.43
C HIS A 84 25.93 43.24 16.06
N SER A 85 25.21 43.45 14.95
CA SER A 85 25.72 43.27 13.59
C SER A 85 26.47 41.93 13.44
N ALA A 86 25.86 40.84 13.91
CA ALA A 86 26.44 39.51 13.77
C ALA A 86 26.44 39.09 12.29
N ASP A 87 27.49 38.39 11.85
CA ASP A 87 27.71 37.89 10.49
C ASP A 87 27.75 36.36 10.43
N CYS A 88 27.57 35.67 11.56
CA CYS A 88 27.53 34.21 11.66
C CYS A 88 26.65 33.74 12.82
N LEU A 89 25.97 32.63 12.62
CA LEU A 89 25.15 31.95 13.62
C LEU A 89 25.88 30.70 14.11
N VAL A 90 26.24 30.65 15.40
CA VAL A 90 26.76 29.42 16.03
C VAL A 90 25.69 28.90 16.98
N ALA A 91 25.21 27.68 16.77
CA ALA A 91 24.08 27.14 17.53
C ALA A 91 24.49 25.89 18.31
N VAL A 92 24.37 25.93 19.64
CA VAL A 92 24.70 24.82 20.55
C VAL A 92 23.41 24.29 21.17
N GLY A 93 23.00 23.07 20.81
CA GLY A 93 21.82 22.46 21.40
C GLY A 93 21.15 21.40 20.53
N GLY A 94 19.91 21.05 20.87
CA GLY A 94 19.11 20.12 20.09
C GLY A 94 18.34 20.78 18.94
N GLY A 95 17.26 20.11 18.52
CA GLY A 95 16.42 20.55 17.39
C GLY A 95 15.83 21.95 17.53
N SER A 96 15.45 22.39 18.73
CA SER A 96 14.91 23.74 18.96
C SER A 96 15.93 24.85 18.70
N THR A 97 17.17 24.68 19.16
CA THR A 97 18.27 25.64 18.94
C THR A 97 18.68 25.67 17.46
N THR A 98 18.76 24.50 16.84
CA THR A 98 18.99 24.38 15.39
C THR A 98 17.86 25.05 14.60
N GLY A 99 16.61 24.87 15.01
CA GLY A 99 15.44 25.51 14.40
C GLY A 99 15.49 27.03 14.48
N LEU A 100 15.93 27.60 15.61
CA LEU A 100 16.13 29.04 15.75
C LEU A 100 17.22 29.56 14.80
N ALA A 101 18.37 28.86 14.72
CA ALA A 101 19.43 29.22 13.78
C ALA A 101 18.94 29.22 12.33
N LYS A 102 18.21 28.19 11.94
CA LYS A 102 17.56 28.08 10.63
C LYS A 102 16.57 29.19 10.34
N ALA A 103 15.77 29.59 11.33
CA ALA A 103 14.79 30.65 11.19
C ALA A 103 15.46 32.03 10.99
N LEU A 104 16.60 32.26 11.65
CA LEU A 104 17.42 33.46 11.46
C LEU A 104 18.13 33.43 10.10
N ALA A 105 18.74 32.31 9.73
CA ALA A 105 19.40 32.13 8.43
C ALA A 105 18.43 32.37 7.26
N LEU A 106 17.22 31.80 7.32
CA LEU A 106 16.19 32.04 6.31
C LEU A 106 15.82 33.52 6.13
N ARG A 107 15.94 34.34 7.19
CA ARG A 107 15.62 35.77 7.18
C ARG A 107 16.81 36.68 6.84
N THR A 108 18.04 36.16 6.95
CA THR A 108 19.27 36.98 6.93
C THR A 108 20.32 36.51 5.93
N ASP A 109 20.19 35.28 5.43
CA ASP A 109 21.18 34.59 4.58
C ASP A 109 22.56 34.44 5.25
N LEU A 110 22.61 34.48 6.59
CA LEU A 110 23.85 34.30 7.34
C LEU A 110 24.22 32.82 7.47
N PRO A 111 25.53 32.49 7.40
CA PRO A 111 26.00 31.13 7.53
C PRO A 111 25.81 30.60 8.95
N GLN A 112 25.55 29.30 9.03
CA GLN A 112 25.23 28.54 10.21
C GLN A 112 26.33 27.52 10.51
N LEU A 113 26.73 27.48 11.79
CA LEU A 113 27.56 26.43 12.35
C LEU A 113 26.82 25.79 13.54
N ILE A 114 26.47 24.52 13.41
CA ILE A 114 25.62 23.82 14.39
C ILE A 114 26.44 22.80 15.19
N LEU A 115 26.30 22.84 16.51
CA LEU A 115 26.86 21.90 17.47
C LEU A 115 25.71 21.12 18.13
N PRO A 116 25.26 20.02 17.51
CA PRO A 116 24.11 19.26 17.98
C PRO A 116 24.43 18.54 19.30
N THR A 117 23.49 18.59 20.25
CA THR A 117 23.59 17.93 21.55
C THR A 117 22.54 16.84 21.75
N THR A 118 21.76 16.54 20.72
CA THR A 118 20.72 15.49 20.69
C THR A 118 20.80 14.71 19.37
N TYR A 119 19.97 13.69 19.21
CA TYR A 119 19.96 12.82 18.04
C TYR A 119 18.86 13.20 17.03
N ALA A 120 18.48 14.48 16.96
CA ALA A 120 17.33 14.90 16.16
C ALA A 120 17.62 14.98 14.65
N GLY A 121 18.88 15.16 14.23
CA GLY A 121 19.29 15.19 12.83
C GLY A 121 18.86 16.46 12.06
N SER A 122 18.29 17.47 12.74
CA SER A 122 17.85 18.72 12.10
C SER A 122 19.02 19.44 11.43
N GLU A 123 20.20 19.37 12.02
CA GLU A 123 21.44 20.06 11.61
C GLU A 123 21.91 19.73 10.19
N VAL A 124 21.42 18.66 9.57
CA VAL A 124 21.75 18.27 8.19
C VAL A 124 20.54 18.27 7.25
N THR A 125 19.43 18.90 7.66
CA THR A 125 18.20 18.96 6.85
C THR A 125 17.90 20.38 6.37
N PRO A 126 17.36 20.55 5.15
CA PRO A 126 16.90 21.84 4.64
C PRO A 126 15.51 22.24 5.16
N VAL A 127 15.03 21.61 6.25
CA VAL A 127 13.66 21.75 6.75
C VAL A 127 13.63 22.62 8.00
N LEU A 128 12.67 23.55 8.04
CA LEU A 128 12.37 24.41 9.19
C LEU A 128 10.87 24.31 9.52
N GLY A 129 10.54 24.12 10.80
CA GLY A 129 9.19 24.26 11.33
C GLY A 129 9.12 25.43 12.30
N GLU A 130 8.23 26.38 12.07
CA GLU A 130 7.99 27.55 12.92
C GLU A 130 6.54 27.56 13.41
N THR A 131 6.30 28.02 14.63
CA THR A 131 4.94 28.22 15.16
C THR A 131 4.56 29.70 15.10
N GLN A 132 3.44 30.00 14.44
CA GLN A 132 2.84 31.32 14.37
C GLN A 132 1.35 31.20 14.71
N ASP A 133 0.84 32.03 15.62
CA ASP A 133 -0.56 32.02 16.06
C ASP A 133 -1.05 30.63 16.52
N GLY A 134 -0.18 29.88 17.20
CA GLY A 134 -0.46 28.52 17.66
C GLY A 134 -0.46 27.45 16.56
N ARG A 135 -0.11 27.80 15.31
CA ARG A 135 -0.03 26.87 14.18
C ARG A 135 1.41 26.68 13.72
N LYS A 136 1.84 25.41 13.63
CA LYS A 136 3.16 25.04 13.12
C LYS A 136 3.15 24.98 11.59
N VAL A 137 3.98 25.78 10.93
CA VAL A 137 4.19 25.79 9.49
C VAL A 137 5.58 25.23 9.19
N THR A 138 5.67 24.29 8.25
CA THR A 138 6.94 23.68 7.83
C THR A 138 7.32 24.14 6.42
N ARG A 139 8.58 24.50 6.21
CA ARG A 139 9.14 24.91 4.91
C ARG A 139 10.43 24.15 4.64
N SER A 140 10.76 23.97 3.37
CA SER A 140 12.04 23.39 2.93
C SER A 140 12.70 24.31 1.91
N SER A 141 13.99 24.59 2.10
CA SER A 141 14.78 25.48 1.24
C SER A 141 16.27 25.18 1.39
N PRO A 142 17.08 25.24 0.32
CA PRO A 142 18.54 25.16 0.44
C PRO A 142 19.13 26.18 1.42
N ALA A 143 18.55 27.38 1.51
CA ALA A 143 18.98 28.44 2.44
C ALA A 143 18.74 28.11 3.93
N ILE A 144 18.02 27.03 4.23
CA ILE A 144 17.81 26.55 5.60
C ILE A 144 18.95 25.60 6.01
N LEU A 145 19.59 24.91 5.05
CA LEU A 145 20.56 23.87 5.36
C LEU A 145 21.84 24.50 5.97
N PRO A 146 22.29 24.05 7.15
CA PRO A 146 23.53 24.55 7.73
C PRO A 146 24.78 24.22 6.92
N GLU A 147 25.71 25.18 6.83
CA GLU A 147 26.95 25.06 6.10
C GLU A 147 27.95 24.13 6.79
N THR A 148 28.03 24.20 8.12
CA THR A 148 28.95 23.40 8.94
C THR A 148 28.25 22.78 10.13
N VAL A 149 28.51 21.50 10.37
CA VAL A 149 28.08 20.79 11.57
C VAL A 149 29.30 20.25 12.31
N VAL A 150 29.41 20.57 13.60
CA VAL A 150 30.47 20.10 14.49
C VAL A 150 29.88 19.17 15.53
N TYR A 151 29.96 17.87 15.28
CA TYR A 151 29.60 16.83 16.22
C TYR A 151 30.73 16.63 17.23
N ASP A 152 30.55 17.16 18.44
CA ASP A 152 31.40 16.87 19.59
C ASP A 152 30.71 15.86 20.51
N VAL A 153 31.26 14.65 20.61
CA VAL A 153 30.71 13.58 21.45
C VAL A 153 30.58 14.02 22.91
N GLU A 154 31.46 14.89 23.40
CA GLU A 154 31.43 15.37 24.78
C GLU A 154 30.14 16.13 25.10
N PHE A 155 29.50 16.75 24.11
CA PHE A 155 28.29 17.55 24.30
C PHE A 155 27.03 16.69 24.47
N THR A 156 27.13 15.38 24.21
CA THR A 156 26.04 14.45 24.47
C THR A 156 26.10 13.86 25.89
N ARG A 157 27.21 14.01 26.63
CA ARG A 157 27.42 13.33 27.93
C ARG A 157 26.38 13.68 28.99
N ASP A 158 25.95 14.94 29.00
CA ASP A 158 24.97 15.45 29.97
C ASP A 158 23.52 15.26 29.47
N LEU A 159 23.30 14.68 28.27
CA LEU A 159 21.97 14.37 27.77
C LEU A 159 21.33 13.25 28.61
N PRO A 160 20.15 13.49 29.22
CA PRO A 160 19.47 12.48 30.02
C PRO A 160 19.21 11.19 29.24
N VAL A 161 19.27 10.05 29.92
CA VAL A 161 19.08 8.72 29.29
C VAL A 161 17.72 8.62 28.60
N GLY A 162 16.63 9.02 29.28
CA GLY A 162 15.29 8.98 28.68
C GLY A 162 15.17 9.79 27.38
N MET A 163 15.78 10.98 27.35
CA MET A 163 15.83 11.81 26.13
C MET A 163 16.74 11.19 25.06
N SER A 164 17.84 10.55 25.47
CA SER A 164 18.72 9.83 24.56
C SER A 164 18.01 8.66 23.87
N VAL A 165 17.16 7.94 24.61
CA VAL A 165 16.31 6.86 24.09
C VAL A 165 15.33 7.39 23.06
N THR A 166 14.45 8.32 23.44
CA THR A 166 13.38 8.79 22.55
C THR A 166 13.94 9.55 21.34
N SER A 167 15.00 10.34 21.52
CA SER A 167 15.68 11.01 20.41
C SER A 167 16.40 10.00 19.49
N GLY A 168 16.96 8.92 20.03
CA GLY A 168 17.61 7.88 19.22
C GLY A 168 16.60 7.07 18.41
N VAL A 169 15.43 6.78 18.97
CA VAL A 169 14.34 6.13 18.22
C VAL A 169 13.75 7.06 17.15
N ASN A 170 13.71 8.37 17.39
CA ASN A 170 13.38 9.33 16.33
C ASN A 170 14.39 9.28 15.17
N ALA A 171 15.70 9.21 15.45
CA ALA A 171 16.71 8.98 14.41
C ALA A 171 16.48 7.65 13.68
N LEU A 172 16.13 6.58 14.41
CA LEU A 172 15.81 5.28 13.81
C LEU A 172 14.64 5.39 12.84
N ALA A 173 13.62 6.17 13.18
CA ALA A 173 12.47 6.40 12.31
C ALA A 173 12.86 7.07 10.98
N HIS A 174 13.76 8.06 10.99
CA HIS A 174 14.27 8.68 9.77
C HIS A 174 14.94 7.66 8.85
N ALA A 175 15.78 6.79 9.42
CA ALA A 175 16.48 5.75 8.67
C ALA A 175 15.51 4.68 8.12
N VAL A 176 14.55 4.23 8.94
CA VAL A 176 13.55 3.23 8.55
C VAL A 176 12.65 3.72 7.41
N GLU A 177 12.08 4.92 7.51
CA GLU A 177 11.22 5.45 6.44
C GLU A 177 11.97 5.69 5.14
N ALA A 178 13.25 6.06 5.22
CA ALA A 178 14.05 6.31 4.03
C ALA A 178 14.18 5.07 3.13
N LEU A 179 14.23 3.87 3.73
CA LEU A 179 14.41 2.61 3.00
C LEU A 179 13.19 2.19 2.17
N TYR A 180 12.00 2.68 2.50
CA TYR A 180 10.77 2.44 1.73
C TYR A 180 10.16 3.71 1.13
N SER A 181 10.91 4.82 1.16
CA SER A 181 10.52 6.03 0.44
C SER A 181 10.40 5.75 -1.06
N PRO A 182 9.45 6.37 -1.79
CA PRO A 182 9.44 6.32 -3.25
C PRO A 182 10.73 6.85 -3.91
N GLN A 183 11.52 7.63 -3.16
CA GLN A 183 12.81 8.21 -3.57
C GLN A 183 14.00 7.42 -2.99
N ALA A 184 13.76 6.24 -2.41
CA ALA A 184 14.81 5.36 -1.90
C ALA A 184 15.84 5.08 -2.99
N ASN A 185 17.11 5.08 -2.60
CA ASN A 185 18.24 4.93 -3.51
C ASN A 185 19.42 4.26 -2.80
N PRO A 186 20.30 3.55 -3.53
CA PRO A 186 21.34 2.72 -2.91
C PRO A 186 22.30 3.45 -1.96
N VAL A 187 22.55 4.75 -2.20
CA VAL A 187 23.43 5.57 -1.33
C VAL A 187 22.76 5.80 0.02
N ILE A 188 21.52 6.28 0.01
CA ILE A 188 20.74 6.54 1.23
C ILE A 188 20.39 5.23 1.94
N ASP A 189 20.10 4.17 1.21
CA ASP A 189 19.88 2.83 1.76
C ASP A 189 21.08 2.34 2.59
N GLY A 190 22.30 2.54 2.11
CA GLY A 190 23.52 2.19 2.83
C GLY A 190 23.66 2.95 4.14
N MET A 191 23.42 4.27 4.10
CA MET A 191 23.45 5.14 5.28
C MET A 191 22.36 4.76 6.29
N ALA A 192 21.14 4.51 5.82
CA ALA A 192 20.00 4.12 6.65
C ALA A 192 20.25 2.80 7.37
N LEU A 193 20.73 1.77 6.68
CA LEU A 193 21.03 0.48 7.31
C LEU A 193 22.20 0.55 8.29
N ASP A 194 23.22 1.40 8.05
CA ASP A 194 24.27 1.63 9.05
C ASP A 194 23.73 2.37 10.28
N ALA A 195 22.87 3.38 10.10
CA ALA A 195 22.20 4.06 11.21
C ALA A 195 21.36 3.08 12.06
N VAL A 196 20.57 2.21 11.41
CA VAL A 196 19.77 1.17 12.08
C VAL A 196 20.65 0.26 12.94
N ARG A 197 21.75 -0.28 12.38
CA ARG A 197 22.70 -1.15 13.10
C ARG A 197 23.30 -0.47 14.33
N ARG A 198 23.72 0.79 14.18
CA ARG A 198 24.34 1.59 15.25
C ARG A 198 23.36 1.87 16.38
N ILE A 199 22.14 2.30 16.04
CA ILE A 199 21.12 2.61 17.05
C ILE A 199 20.72 1.36 17.82
N ALA A 200 20.51 0.25 17.11
CA ALA A 200 20.10 -1.03 17.71
C ALA A 200 21.09 -1.54 18.77
N ARG A 201 22.40 -1.41 18.52
CA ARG A 201 23.43 -1.83 19.49
C ARG A 201 23.71 -0.80 20.57
N SER A 202 23.64 0.50 20.24
CA SER A 202 24.18 1.55 21.10
C SER A 202 23.15 2.12 22.07
N LEU A 203 21.85 2.03 21.78
CA LEU A 203 20.82 2.39 22.76
C LEU A 203 20.86 1.48 24.00
N PRO A 204 20.88 0.14 23.89
CA PRO A 204 21.01 -0.73 25.06
C PRO A 204 22.32 -0.51 25.82
N ALA A 205 23.43 -0.33 25.11
CA ALA A 205 24.73 -0.04 25.72
C ALA A 205 24.70 1.26 26.52
N LEU A 206 24.09 2.33 25.98
CA LEU A 206 23.95 3.61 26.67
C LEU A 206 23.05 3.51 27.91
N VAL A 207 21.96 2.75 27.86
CA VAL A 207 21.09 2.55 29.02
C VAL A 207 21.80 1.76 30.12
N ALA A 208 22.58 0.74 29.74
CA ALA A 208 23.38 -0.04 30.69
C ALA A 208 24.50 0.78 31.33
N GLU A 209 25.15 1.66 30.57
CA GLU A 209 26.22 2.54 31.04
C GLU A 209 26.09 3.96 30.43
N PRO A 210 25.38 4.89 31.10
CA PRO A 210 25.13 6.24 30.58
C PRO A 210 26.39 7.08 30.32
N SER A 211 27.53 6.71 30.90
CA SER A 211 28.82 7.35 30.69
C SER A 211 29.61 6.78 29.51
N ASP A 212 29.10 5.73 28.85
CA ASP A 212 29.74 5.08 27.70
C ASP A 212 29.89 6.06 26.53
N THR A 213 31.12 6.52 26.34
CA THR A 213 31.48 7.48 25.31
C THR A 213 31.45 6.85 23.91
N ALA A 214 31.70 5.54 23.80
CA ALA A 214 31.62 4.83 22.52
C ALA A 214 30.17 4.68 22.08
N ALA A 215 29.25 4.33 22.98
CA ALA A 215 27.82 4.28 22.69
C ALA A 215 27.28 5.66 22.28
N ARG A 216 27.68 6.72 22.99
CA ARG A 216 27.31 8.10 22.62
C ARG A 216 27.86 8.54 21.27
N ALA A 217 29.13 8.21 20.98
CA ALA A 217 29.72 8.48 19.68
C ALA A 217 28.98 7.74 18.56
N ASP A 218 28.66 6.47 18.76
CA ASP A 218 27.97 5.65 17.76
C ASP A 218 26.52 6.13 17.51
N LEU A 219 25.82 6.56 18.56
CA LEU A 219 24.48 7.18 18.44
C LEU A 219 24.53 8.54 17.74
N LEU A 220 25.53 9.37 18.03
CA LEU A 220 25.68 10.67 17.38
C LEU A 220 26.02 10.50 15.89
N HIS A 221 26.85 9.52 15.55
CA HIS A 221 27.11 9.14 14.16
C HIS A 221 25.83 8.64 13.49
N ALA A 222 25.08 7.74 14.14
CA ALA A 222 23.83 7.25 13.59
C ALA A 222 22.80 8.36 13.37
N ALA A 223 22.72 9.34 14.28
CA ALA A 223 21.87 10.51 14.16
C ALA A 223 22.22 11.36 12.94
N TRP A 224 23.51 11.55 12.66
CA TRP A 224 23.98 12.24 11.45
C TRP A 224 23.54 11.50 10.17
N LEU A 225 23.75 10.18 10.12
CA LEU A 225 23.33 9.36 8.97
C LEU A 225 21.81 9.40 8.78
N ALA A 226 21.06 9.24 9.87
CA ALA A 226 19.59 9.32 9.89
C ALA A 226 19.07 10.70 9.47
N GLY A 227 19.67 11.78 9.95
CA GLY A 227 19.35 13.15 9.51
C GLY A 227 19.63 13.36 8.03
N THR A 228 20.71 12.77 7.51
CA THR A 228 21.02 12.79 6.07
C THR A 228 19.98 12.01 5.26
N CYS A 229 19.49 10.90 5.78
CA CYS A 229 18.37 10.17 5.19
C CYS A 229 17.11 11.05 5.13
N LEU A 230 16.76 11.72 6.23
CA LEU A 230 15.65 12.67 6.31
C LEU A 230 15.77 13.83 5.30
N ALA A 231 16.99 14.31 5.07
CA ALA A 231 17.26 15.40 4.13
C ALA A 231 17.15 15.00 2.65
N SER A 232 17.28 13.70 2.36
CA SER A 232 17.49 13.21 0.99
C SER A 232 16.24 12.61 0.35
N VAL A 233 15.30 12.10 1.15
CA VAL A 233 14.09 11.44 0.66
C VAL A 233 12.85 11.91 1.41
N GLY A 234 11.70 11.81 0.78
CA GLY A 234 10.40 12.12 1.39
C GLY A 234 10.03 11.07 2.42
N MET A 235 9.55 11.54 3.58
CA MET A 235 8.98 10.70 4.64
C MET A 235 7.52 10.34 4.34
N GLY A 236 7.07 9.19 4.84
CA GLY A 236 5.73 8.64 4.60
C GLY A 236 4.87 8.64 5.86
N LEU A 237 4.17 7.52 6.08
CA LEU A 237 3.15 7.36 7.12
C LEU A 237 3.63 7.77 8.51
N HIS A 238 4.81 7.32 8.92
CA HIS A 238 5.23 7.49 10.31
C HIS A 238 5.39 8.98 10.67
N HIS A 239 6.17 9.75 9.91
CA HIS A 239 6.36 11.19 10.19
C HIS A 239 5.07 11.98 10.04
N LYS A 240 4.24 11.66 9.05
CA LYS A 240 2.95 12.35 8.86
C LYS A 240 2.04 12.14 10.06
N LEU A 241 1.95 10.91 10.57
CA LEU A 241 1.16 10.59 11.75
C LEU A 241 1.72 11.27 13.00
N CYS A 242 3.04 11.24 13.22
CA CYS A 242 3.66 11.94 14.35
C CYS A 242 3.44 13.46 14.30
N HIS A 243 3.48 14.08 13.12
CA HIS A 243 3.16 15.50 12.97
C HIS A 243 1.71 15.82 13.27
N THR A 244 0.76 15.01 12.80
CA THR A 244 -0.67 15.17 13.14
C THR A 244 -0.89 15.01 14.64
N LEU A 245 -0.31 13.98 15.25
CA LEU A 245 -0.46 13.69 16.67
C LEU A 245 0.14 14.80 17.56
N GLY A 246 1.38 15.22 17.29
CA GLY A 246 2.02 16.29 18.05
C GLY A 246 1.37 17.66 17.82
N GLY A 247 0.97 17.97 16.59
CA GLY A 247 0.41 19.28 16.23
C GLY A 247 -1.04 19.48 16.67
N THR A 248 -1.88 18.47 16.53
CA THR A 248 -3.32 18.58 16.83
C THR A 248 -3.64 18.19 18.27
N PHE A 249 -2.94 17.21 18.84
CA PHE A 249 -3.25 16.64 20.16
C PHE A 249 -2.20 16.98 21.22
N GLY A 250 -1.17 17.78 20.87
CA GLY A 250 -0.18 18.27 21.82
C GLY A 250 0.74 17.18 22.40
N LEU A 251 0.86 16.03 21.73
CA LEU A 251 1.70 14.94 22.21
C LEU A 251 3.20 15.31 22.17
N PRO A 252 4.00 14.83 23.14
CA PRO A 252 5.44 15.08 23.17
C PRO A 252 6.14 14.45 21.95
N HIS A 253 7.00 15.22 21.30
CA HIS A 253 7.50 14.91 19.95
C HIS A 253 8.29 13.60 19.86
N ALA A 254 9.40 13.46 20.60
CA ALA A 254 10.29 12.31 20.46
C ALA A 254 9.63 11.02 20.96
N GLU A 255 8.83 11.12 22.01
CA GLU A 255 8.02 10.05 22.59
C GLU A 255 6.96 9.57 21.60
N THR A 256 6.30 10.48 20.87
CA THR A 256 5.32 10.12 19.83
C THR A 256 5.99 9.34 18.70
N HIS A 257 7.18 9.77 18.26
CA HIS A 257 7.97 9.00 17.29
C HIS A 257 8.32 7.61 17.83
N THR A 258 8.69 7.54 19.10
CA THR A 258 9.03 6.26 19.75
C THR A 258 7.86 5.30 19.74
N VAL A 259 6.67 5.74 20.15
CA VAL A 259 5.47 4.91 20.18
C VAL A 259 5.05 4.51 18.77
N ILE A 260 4.98 5.44 17.81
CA ILE A 260 4.35 5.18 16.49
C ILE A 260 5.21 4.32 15.57
N LEU A 261 6.55 4.41 15.65
CA LEU A 261 7.47 3.75 14.72
C LEU A 261 7.15 2.25 14.50
N PRO A 262 7.09 1.39 15.54
CA PRO A 262 6.85 -0.03 15.33
C PRO A 262 5.48 -0.33 14.69
N HIS A 263 4.44 0.45 14.97
CA HIS A 263 3.12 0.25 14.36
C HIS A 263 3.04 0.74 12.91
N ALA A 264 3.72 1.83 12.57
CA ALA A 264 3.84 2.30 11.19
C ALA A 264 4.65 1.31 10.33
N MET A 265 5.70 0.72 10.89
CA MET A 265 6.43 -0.38 10.26
C MET A 265 5.51 -1.58 10.01
N ALA A 266 4.75 -2.01 11.01
CA ALA A 266 3.81 -3.13 10.87
C ALA A 266 2.73 -2.87 9.82
N TYR A 267 2.24 -1.63 9.72
CA TYR A 267 1.30 -1.23 8.68
C TYR A 267 1.90 -1.40 7.28
N ASN A 268 3.13 -0.94 7.08
CA ASN A 268 3.82 -0.97 5.79
C ASN A 268 4.41 -2.35 5.44
N ALA A 269 4.62 -3.23 6.41
CA ALA A 269 5.29 -4.51 6.22
C ALA A 269 4.72 -5.39 5.08
N PRO A 270 3.39 -5.53 4.91
CA PRO A 270 2.82 -6.32 3.82
C PRO A 270 3.21 -5.83 2.41
N ALA A 271 3.43 -4.51 2.24
CA ALA A 271 3.76 -3.88 0.97
C ALA A 271 5.27 -3.59 0.80
N ALA A 272 6.07 -3.76 1.85
CA ALA A 272 7.51 -3.46 1.89
C ALA A 272 8.34 -4.60 2.50
N ARG A 273 7.97 -5.87 2.23
CA ARG A 273 8.57 -7.06 2.86
C ARG A 273 10.10 -7.13 2.73
N ASP A 274 10.63 -6.92 1.53
CA ASP A 274 12.08 -6.94 1.29
C ASP A 274 12.83 -5.87 2.12
N VAL A 275 12.21 -4.70 2.30
CA VAL A 275 12.77 -3.62 3.12
C VAL A 275 12.73 -4.02 4.59
N MET A 276 11.62 -4.58 5.07
CA MET A 276 11.50 -5.05 6.45
C MET A 276 12.51 -6.16 6.75
N ASN A 277 12.79 -7.07 5.81
CA ASN A 277 13.81 -8.10 5.97
C ASN A 277 15.22 -7.49 6.13
N ARG A 278 15.57 -6.49 5.32
CA ARG A 278 16.85 -5.78 5.44
C ARG A 278 16.98 -5.01 6.75
N ILE A 279 15.88 -4.42 7.24
CA ILE A 279 15.85 -3.77 8.54
C ILE A 279 16.00 -4.81 9.66
N ALA A 280 15.30 -5.94 9.57
CA ALA A 280 15.39 -7.04 10.55
C ALA A 280 16.82 -7.59 10.65
N GLU A 281 17.50 -7.78 9.51
CA GLU A 281 18.91 -8.14 9.45
C GLU A 281 19.81 -7.08 10.10
N ALA A 282 19.59 -5.80 9.81
CA ALA A 282 20.33 -4.69 10.42
C ALA A 282 20.11 -4.56 11.93
N LEU A 283 18.92 -4.90 12.41
CA LEU A 283 18.57 -4.95 13.83
C LEU A 283 19.09 -6.22 14.53
N GLY A 284 19.37 -7.29 13.79
CA GLY A 284 19.72 -8.60 14.34
C GLY A 284 18.52 -9.37 14.92
N VAL A 285 17.34 -9.19 14.33
CA VAL A 285 16.06 -9.79 14.78
C VAL A 285 15.36 -10.51 13.64
N ALA A 286 14.35 -11.34 13.96
CA ALA A 286 13.56 -12.05 12.95
C ALA A 286 12.51 -11.17 12.25
N ASP A 287 11.93 -10.22 12.97
CA ASP A 287 10.86 -9.35 12.47
C ASP A 287 11.13 -7.89 12.87
N ALA A 288 11.16 -6.99 11.88
CA ALA A 288 11.57 -5.61 12.10
C ALA A 288 10.59 -4.80 12.97
N PRO A 289 9.26 -4.74 12.70
CA PRO A 289 8.32 -4.00 13.53
C PRO A 289 8.37 -4.43 15.00
N SER A 290 8.35 -5.74 15.25
CA SER A 290 8.30 -6.26 16.61
C SER A 290 9.67 -6.20 17.30
N GLY A 291 10.77 -6.34 16.57
CA GLY A 291 12.11 -6.12 17.11
C GLY A 291 12.40 -4.66 17.47
N VAL A 292 11.85 -3.69 16.73
CA VAL A 292 11.91 -2.27 17.13
C VAL A 292 11.09 -2.03 18.40
N PHE A 293 9.89 -2.63 18.50
CA PHE A 293 9.10 -2.55 19.73
C PHE A 293 9.86 -3.13 20.93
N ASP A 294 10.45 -4.32 20.78
CA ASP A 294 11.23 -4.97 21.85
C ASP A 294 12.47 -4.17 22.24
N LEU A 295 13.15 -3.56 21.25
CA LEU A 295 14.24 -2.64 21.51
C LEU A 295 13.76 -1.49 22.40
N ILE A 296 12.66 -0.81 22.02
CA ILE A 296 12.08 0.30 22.79
C ILE A 296 11.77 -0.12 24.23
N VAL A 297 11.13 -1.27 24.41
CA VAL A 297 10.85 -1.84 25.75
C VAL A 297 12.15 -2.06 26.53
N SER A 298 13.16 -2.68 25.91
CA SER A 298 14.43 -3.02 26.58
C SER A 298 15.22 -1.79 27.05
N VAL A 299 15.01 -0.65 26.42
CA VAL A 299 15.68 0.62 26.75
C VAL A 299 14.80 1.57 27.56
N GLY A 300 13.61 1.13 27.98
CA GLY A 300 12.69 1.90 28.83
C GLY A 300 12.00 3.06 28.11
N GLY A 301 11.82 2.98 26.79
CA GLY A 301 11.05 3.96 26.02
C GLY A 301 9.54 3.75 26.14
N PRO A 302 8.73 4.80 25.87
CA PRO A 302 7.27 4.68 25.91
C PRO A 302 6.76 3.80 24.77
N THR A 303 5.74 3.00 25.04
CA THR A 303 5.11 2.12 24.04
C THR A 303 3.65 2.44 23.76
N SER A 304 3.03 3.36 24.53
CA SER A 304 1.60 3.64 24.44
C SER A 304 1.29 5.13 24.25
N LEU A 305 0.42 5.47 23.30
CA LEU A 305 -0.10 6.84 23.19
C LEU A 305 -0.97 7.22 24.39
N GLY A 306 -1.64 6.25 25.02
CA GLY A 306 -2.41 6.48 26.24
C GLY A 306 -1.54 6.95 27.40
N GLU A 307 -0.32 6.41 27.51
CA GLU A 307 0.69 6.86 28.49
C GLU A 307 1.19 8.29 28.21
N LEU A 308 1.14 8.72 26.95
CA LEU A 308 1.50 10.08 26.54
C LEU A 308 0.35 11.09 26.68
N GLY A 309 -0.81 10.65 27.17
CA GLY A 309 -1.98 11.51 27.40
C GLY A 309 -2.97 11.61 26.24
N MET A 310 -2.84 10.79 25.19
CA MET A 310 -3.81 10.75 24.09
C MET A 310 -5.14 10.17 24.58
N ALA A 311 -6.25 10.89 24.36
CA ALA A 311 -7.58 10.37 24.68
C ALA A 311 -8.00 9.29 23.65
N GLN A 312 -8.57 8.18 24.13
CA GLN A 312 -9.03 7.12 23.24
C GLN A 312 -10.14 7.60 22.28
N ALA A 313 -10.96 8.56 22.72
CA ALA A 313 -12.03 9.15 21.92
C ALA A 313 -11.52 9.99 20.73
N ASP A 314 -10.26 10.40 20.74
CA ASP A 314 -9.65 11.25 19.72
C ASP A 314 -9.02 10.45 18.56
N LEU A 315 -8.88 9.12 18.70
CA LEU A 315 -8.28 8.27 17.67
C LEU A 315 -9.00 8.31 16.31
N PRO A 316 -10.36 8.31 16.24
CA PRO A 316 -11.08 8.46 14.97
C PRO A 316 -10.74 9.76 14.24
N GLU A 317 -10.61 10.87 14.96
CA GLU A 317 -10.27 12.17 14.37
C GLU A 317 -8.81 12.20 13.91
N ALA A 318 -7.89 11.64 14.70
CA ALA A 318 -6.49 11.46 14.27
C ALA A 318 -6.38 10.63 12.98
N ALA A 319 -7.14 9.54 12.87
CA ALA A 319 -7.18 8.70 11.66
C ALA A 319 -7.74 9.48 10.46
N ARG A 320 -8.84 10.22 10.65
CA ARG A 320 -9.45 11.06 9.62
C ARG A 320 -8.47 12.11 9.11
N LEU A 321 -7.77 12.82 10.00
CA LEU A 321 -6.77 13.82 9.65
C LEU A 321 -5.57 13.21 8.91
N ALA A 322 -5.13 12.02 9.33
CA ALA A 322 -4.00 11.32 8.72
C ALA A 322 -4.27 10.88 7.27
N VAL A 323 -5.53 10.58 6.91
CA VAL A 323 -5.93 10.17 5.55
C VAL A 323 -6.55 11.30 4.72
N ALA A 324 -6.74 12.50 5.30
CA ALA A 324 -7.42 13.60 4.62
C ALA A 324 -6.69 14.12 3.38
N THR A 325 -5.36 14.03 3.36
CA THR A 325 -4.53 14.42 2.21
C THR A 325 -3.70 13.22 1.77
N PRO A 326 -3.86 12.72 0.53
CA PRO A 326 -3.02 11.64 0.02
C PRO A 326 -1.54 12.05 -0.01
N TYR A 327 -0.68 11.14 0.40
CA TYR A 327 0.77 11.26 0.23
C TYR A 327 1.36 9.90 -0.10
N PRO A 328 2.54 9.85 -0.76
CA PRO A 328 3.16 8.59 -1.12
C PRO A 328 3.51 7.73 0.10
N ASN A 329 3.10 6.47 0.07
CA ASN A 329 3.42 5.47 1.08
C ASN A 329 3.37 4.06 0.44
N PRO A 330 4.19 3.07 0.88
CA PRO A 330 4.23 1.74 0.23
C PRO A 330 2.89 1.00 0.24
N ARG A 331 2.14 1.13 1.33
CA ARG A 331 0.78 0.61 1.47
C ARG A 331 -0.23 1.74 1.35
N GLU A 332 -1.33 1.49 0.65
CA GLU A 332 -2.46 2.43 0.59
C GLU A 332 -2.94 2.80 2.00
N LEU A 333 -3.17 4.09 2.23
CA LEU A 333 -3.60 4.64 3.51
C LEU A 333 -5.12 4.67 3.60
N THR A 334 -5.70 3.71 4.32
CA THR A 334 -7.16 3.64 4.54
C THR A 334 -7.53 4.11 5.94
N TYR A 335 -8.69 4.77 6.08
CA TYR A 335 -9.20 5.21 7.39
C TYR A 335 -9.18 4.06 8.41
N GLN A 336 -9.78 2.93 8.07
CA GLN A 336 -9.87 1.75 8.96
C GLN A 336 -8.48 1.22 9.34
N GLY A 337 -7.55 1.20 8.38
CA GLY A 337 -6.19 0.75 8.62
C GLY A 337 -5.42 1.65 9.58
N ILE A 338 -5.55 2.98 9.43
CA ILE A 338 -4.91 3.95 10.31
C ILE A 338 -5.56 3.98 11.69
N GLU A 339 -6.88 3.85 11.76
CA GLU A 339 -7.61 3.75 13.03
C GLU A 339 -7.17 2.50 13.81
N SER A 340 -7.04 1.34 13.15
CA SER A 340 -6.51 0.12 13.78
C SER A 340 -5.07 0.29 14.28
N LEU A 341 -4.19 0.90 13.48
CA LEU A 341 -2.81 1.23 13.88
C LEU A 341 -2.81 2.09 15.14
N LEU A 342 -3.60 3.17 15.16
CA LEU A 342 -3.70 4.08 16.29
C LEU A 342 -4.28 3.41 17.54
N GLN A 343 -5.22 2.49 17.37
CA GLN A 343 -5.76 1.67 18.46
C GLN A 343 -4.72 0.71 19.06
N ASP A 344 -3.81 0.17 18.24
CA ASP A 344 -2.69 -0.65 18.71
C ASP A 344 -1.66 0.19 19.45
N ALA A 345 -1.28 1.32 18.87
CA ALA A 345 -0.36 2.29 19.46
C ALA A 345 -0.90 2.90 20.75
N TRP A 346 -2.21 3.13 20.87
CA TRP A 346 -2.82 3.64 22.09
C TRP A 346 -2.79 2.62 23.24
N ARG A 347 -2.84 1.33 22.92
CA ARG A 347 -2.76 0.24 23.93
C ARG A 347 -1.33 -0.20 24.22
N GLY A 348 -0.35 0.25 23.43
CA GLY A 348 1.01 -0.30 23.44
C GLY A 348 1.05 -1.79 23.10
N ARG A 349 0.21 -2.24 22.16
CA ARG A 349 0.23 -3.63 21.71
C ARG A 349 1.48 -3.86 20.87
N ARG A 350 2.40 -4.72 21.35
CA ARG A 350 3.53 -5.21 20.55
C ARG A 350 3.02 -5.60 19.16
N PRO A 351 3.50 -4.98 18.06
CA PRO A 351 3.09 -5.38 16.74
C PRO A 351 3.37 -6.86 16.56
N THR A 352 2.33 -7.60 16.23
CA THR A 352 2.46 -8.98 15.81
C THR A 352 2.70 -8.92 14.32
N ALA A 353 3.70 -9.66 13.85
CA ALA A 353 3.68 -10.05 12.44
C ALA A 353 2.29 -10.65 12.17
N PRO A 354 1.64 -10.38 11.02
CA PRO A 354 0.46 -11.15 10.63
C PRO A 354 0.82 -12.62 10.84
N ALA A 355 0.03 -13.34 11.65
CA ALA A 355 0.42 -14.59 12.29
C ALA A 355 1.39 -15.42 11.44
N VAL A 356 2.67 -15.35 11.79
CA VAL A 356 3.68 -16.34 11.46
C VAL A 356 4.04 -16.91 12.82
N GLN A 357 3.72 -18.18 13.13
CA GLN A 357 4.41 -18.84 14.24
C GLN A 357 5.91 -18.64 14.01
N ALA A 358 6.66 -18.53 15.10
CA ALA A 358 8.11 -18.34 15.04
C ALA A 358 8.71 -19.18 13.90
N PRO A 359 9.52 -18.58 13.00
CA PRO A 359 10.15 -19.34 11.93
C PRO A 359 10.84 -20.53 12.60
N PRO A 360 10.68 -21.74 12.04
CA PRO A 360 11.21 -22.91 12.68
C PRO A 360 12.73 -22.72 12.78
N ALA A 361 13.36 -23.23 13.85
CA ALA A 361 14.78 -22.97 14.15
C ALA A 361 15.65 -23.01 12.88
N LEU A 362 16.71 -22.21 12.75
CA LEU A 362 17.53 -22.06 11.51
C LEU A 362 17.78 -23.35 10.68
N GLY A 363 17.87 -24.53 11.32
CA GLY A 363 17.91 -25.82 10.62
C GLY A 363 16.62 -26.22 9.89
N ALA A 364 15.45 -25.96 10.47
CA ALA A 364 14.15 -26.28 9.92
C ALA A 364 13.71 -25.33 8.79
N THR A 365 14.11 -24.06 8.76
CA THR A 365 13.92 -23.20 7.57
C THR A 365 14.72 -23.73 6.38
N ALA A 366 15.97 -24.14 6.62
CA ALA A 366 16.80 -24.79 5.61
C ALA A 366 16.24 -26.18 5.20
N ASP A 367 15.53 -26.88 6.09
CA ASP A 367 14.84 -28.14 5.76
C ASP A 367 13.59 -27.89 4.89
N LEU A 368 12.82 -26.82 5.15
CA LEU A 368 11.64 -26.44 4.35
C LEU A 368 12.01 -25.97 2.94
N GLU A 369 13.06 -25.16 2.81
CA GLU A 369 13.60 -24.75 1.51
C GLU A 369 14.09 -25.97 0.72
N ARG A 370 14.84 -26.87 1.37
CA ARG A 370 15.32 -28.11 0.75
C ARG A 370 14.19 -29.04 0.32
N LEU A 371 13.12 -29.14 1.11
CA LEU A 371 11.94 -29.92 0.75
C LEU A 371 11.26 -29.33 -0.49
N THR A 372 11.11 -28.00 -0.54
CA THR A 372 10.52 -27.32 -1.70
C THR A 372 11.36 -27.55 -2.96
N ASP A 373 12.68 -27.38 -2.86
CA ASP A 373 13.60 -27.62 -3.97
C ASP A 373 13.59 -29.09 -4.42
N GLN A 374 13.51 -30.03 -3.49
CA GLN A 374 13.43 -31.46 -3.78
C GLN A 374 12.15 -31.80 -4.55
N VAL A 375 10.99 -31.28 -4.13
CA VAL A 375 9.72 -31.52 -4.83
C VAL A 375 9.72 -30.86 -6.21
N VAL A 376 10.20 -29.63 -6.32
CA VAL A 376 10.32 -28.94 -7.61
C VAL A 376 11.25 -29.69 -8.56
N ALA A 377 12.41 -30.16 -8.07
CA ALA A 377 13.36 -30.95 -8.85
C ALA A 377 12.75 -32.26 -9.35
N SER A 378 11.78 -32.84 -8.62
CA SER A 378 11.09 -34.07 -9.06
C SER A 378 10.26 -33.90 -10.34
N PHE A 379 9.98 -32.66 -10.76
CA PHE A 379 9.27 -32.35 -12.01
C PHE A 379 10.20 -32.04 -13.20
N ALA A 380 11.52 -32.04 -13.01
CA ALA A 380 12.48 -31.61 -14.03
C ALA A 380 12.45 -32.49 -15.30
N ASP A 381 12.15 -33.78 -15.15
CA ASP A 381 12.10 -34.74 -16.25
C ASP A 381 10.67 -34.92 -16.83
N ALA A 382 9.77 -33.96 -16.59
CA ALA A 382 8.41 -34.00 -17.15
C ALA A 382 8.45 -34.06 -18.70
N PRO A 383 7.73 -35.00 -19.35
CA PRO A 383 7.72 -35.12 -20.81
C PRO A 383 7.23 -33.85 -21.53
N ASP A 384 6.34 -33.10 -20.89
CA ASP A 384 5.93 -31.76 -21.32
C ASP A 384 6.62 -30.72 -20.43
N PRO A 385 7.55 -29.92 -20.99
CA PRO A 385 8.25 -28.88 -20.25
C PRO A 385 7.31 -27.83 -19.62
N ARG A 386 6.15 -27.57 -20.26
CA ARG A 386 5.17 -26.62 -19.73
C ARG A 386 4.49 -27.16 -18.48
N VAL A 387 4.21 -28.46 -18.45
CA VAL A 387 3.66 -29.13 -17.26
C VAL A 387 4.67 -29.09 -16.12
N GLY A 388 5.95 -29.40 -16.40
CA GLY A 388 7.01 -29.32 -15.39
C GLY A 388 7.16 -27.91 -14.81
N GLN A 389 7.13 -26.88 -15.66
CA GLN A 389 7.13 -25.49 -15.22
C GLN A 389 5.92 -25.13 -14.35
N LEU A 390 4.70 -25.44 -14.81
CA LEU A 390 3.46 -25.12 -14.11
C LEU A 390 3.39 -25.78 -12.72
N LEU A 391 3.77 -27.06 -12.64
CA LEU A 391 3.81 -27.79 -11.36
C LEU A 391 4.90 -27.25 -10.43
N GLY A 392 6.09 -26.93 -10.95
CA GLY A 392 7.16 -26.32 -10.18
C GLY A 392 6.75 -24.97 -9.60
N ASP A 393 6.15 -24.10 -10.41
CA ASP A 393 5.68 -22.79 -9.96
C ASP A 393 4.52 -22.92 -8.98
N LEU A 394 3.56 -23.82 -9.24
CA LEU A 394 2.45 -24.10 -8.32
C LEU A 394 2.96 -24.57 -6.95
N VAL A 395 3.89 -25.55 -6.92
CA VAL A 395 4.44 -26.06 -5.66
C VAL A 395 5.16 -24.97 -4.88
N ARG A 396 5.94 -24.11 -5.53
CA ARG A 396 6.58 -22.96 -4.85
C ARG A 396 5.56 -22.04 -4.20
N HIS A 397 4.48 -21.71 -4.91
CA HIS A 397 3.43 -20.84 -4.36
C HIS A 397 2.62 -21.52 -3.26
N LEU A 398 2.30 -22.81 -3.40
CA LEU A 398 1.58 -23.58 -2.38
C LEU A 398 2.41 -23.77 -1.12
N HIS A 399 3.68 -24.18 -1.25
CA HIS A 399 4.58 -24.31 -0.11
C HIS A 399 4.78 -22.96 0.56
N HIS A 400 5.00 -21.90 -0.21
CA HIS A 400 5.10 -20.54 0.33
C HIS A 400 3.82 -20.14 1.07
N PHE A 401 2.63 -20.41 0.52
CA PHE A 401 1.35 -20.13 1.19
C PHE A 401 1.24 -20.89 2.52
N VAL A 402 1.58 -22.18 2.53
CA VAL A 402 1.56 -23.01 3.74
C VAL A 402 2.53 -22.46 4.79
N THR A 403 3.76 -22.12 4.40
CA THR A 403 4.77 -21.61 5.32
C THR A 403 4.50 -20.18 5.77
N SER A 404 3.97 -19.31 4.91
CA SER A 404 3.74 -17.90 5.22
C SER A 404 2.54 -17.65 6.11
N ASN A 405 1.58 -18.59 6.10
CA ASN A 405 0.41 -18.58 6.98
C ASN A 405 0.53 -19.59 8.11
N ASP A 406 1.63 -20.35 8.13
CA ASP A 406 1.91 -21.34 9.15
C ASP A 406 0.72 -22.30 9.39
N VAL A 407 0.27 -22.88 8.29
CA VAL A 407 -0.93 -23.72 8.24
C VAL A 407 -0.74 -24.94 9.15
N THR A 408 -1.63 -25.09 10.12
CA THR A 408 -1.63 -26.21 11.06
C THR A 408 -2.11 -27.50 10.39
N GLU A 409 -1.77 -28.66 10.99
CA GLU A 409 -2.27 -29.96 10.52
C GLU A 409 -3.81 -30.02 10.51
N SER A 410 -4.47 -29.43 11.51
CA SER A 410 -5.93 -29.35 11.56
C SER A 410 -6.53 -28.51 10.42
N GLU A 411 -5.93 -27.37 10.10
CA GLU A 411 -6.38 -26.51 9.00
C GLU A 411 -6.12 -27.18 7.65
N TRP A 412 -4.97 -27.84 7.50
CA TRP A 412 -4.69 -28.62 6.30
C TRP A 412 -5.67 -29.78 6.12
N GLN A 413 -5.97 -30.52 7.18
CA GLN A 413 -6.94 -31.61 7.12
C GLN A 413 -8.34 -31.10 6.77
N HIS A 414 -8.73 -29.92 7.27
CA HIS A 414 -9.98 -29.26 6.90
C HIS A 414 -9.99 -28.85 5.42
N ALA A 415 -8.89 -28.28 4.90
CA ALA A 415 -8.76 -27.93 3.49
C ALA A 415 -8.84 -29.17 2.58
N VAL A 416 -8.21 -30.28 2.97
CA VAL A 416 -8.28 -31.56 2.24
C VAL A 416 -9.71 -32.11 2.24
N ASP A 417 -10.42 -32.07 3.37
CA ASP A 417 -11.84 -32.47 3.45
C ASP A 417 -12.72 -31.59 2.53
N PHE A 418 -12.52 -30.26 2.58
CA PHE A 418 -13.21 -29.31 1.72
C PHE A 418 -13.04 -29.64 0.22
N LEU A 419 -11.80 -29.86 -0.23
CA LEU A 419 -11.50 -30.23 -1.62
C LEU A 419 -12.08 -31.60 -1.98
N THR A 420 -12.06 -32.55 -1.04
CA THR A 420 -12.64 -33.88 -1.22
C THR A 420 -14.15 -33.80 -1.44
N ARG A 421 -14.88 -33.07 -0.58
CA ARG A 421 -16.33 -32.85 -0.72
C ARG A 421 -16.68 -32.08 -1.99
N THR A 422 -15.83 -31.13 -2.40
CA THR A 422 -15.96 -30.40 -3.67
C THR A 422 -15.92 -31.35 -4.85
N GLY A 423 -15.00 -32.32 -4.85
CA GLY A 423 -14.98 -33.37 -5.89
C GLY A 423 -16.18 -34.30 -5.85
N GLN A 424 -16.59 -34.75 -4.66
CA GLN A 424 -17.67 -35.75 -4.50
C GLN A 424 -19.05 -35.26 -4.94
N ILE A 425 -19.33 -33.96 -4.87
CA ILE A 425 -20.63 -33.39 -5.29
C ILE A 425 -20.69 -33.10 -6.81
N CYS A 426 -19.56 -33.22 -7.52
CA CYS A 426 -19.56 -33.06 -8.98
C CYS A 426 -20.31 -34.21 -9.68
N THR A 427 -21.08 -33.88 -10.72
CA THR A 427 -21.80 -34.82 -11.59
C THR A 427 -21.60 -34.44 -13.06
N SER A 428 -22.24 -35.15 -14.00
CA SER A 428 -22.23 -34.75 -15.43
C SER A 428 -22.91 -33.41 -15.70
N THR A 429 -23.73 -32.91 -14.76
CA THR A 429 -24.47 -31.65 -14.87
C THR A 429 -24.11 -30.63 -13.78
N ARG A 430 -23.23 -30.99 -12.82
CA ARG A 430 -22.73 -30.12 -11.75
C ARG A 430 -21.21 -30.18 -11.68
N GLN A 431 -20.54 -29.04 -11.83
CA GLN A 431 -19.07 -28.95 -11.73
C GLN A 431 -18.67 -28.01 -10.58
N GLU A 432 -18.66 -28.53 -9.36
CA GLU A 432 -18.34 -27.74 -8.15
C GLU A 432 -16.88 -27.23 -8.17
N PHE A 433 -15.94 -27.93 -8.80
CA PHE A 433 -14.58 -27.42 -8.99
C PHE A 433 -14.51 -26.19 -9.89
N VAL A 434 -15.36 -26.13 -10.93
CA VAL A 434 -15.49 -24.92 -11.75
C VAL A 434 -16.09 -23.81 -10.90
N LEU A 435 -17.08 -24.11 -10.08
CA LEU A 435 -17.67 -23.13 -9.17
C LEU A 435 -16.67 -22.59 -8.13
N LEU A 436 -15.81 -23.45 -7.60
CA LEU A 436 -14.71 -23.06 -6.71
C LEU A 436 -13.73 -22.13 -7.44
N SER A 437 -13.36 -22.47 -8.68
CA SER A 437 -12.50 -21.63 -9.52
C SER A 437 -13.13 -20.25 -9.80
N ASP A 438 -14.43 -20.22 -10.10
CA ASP A 438 -15.19 -19.00 -10.39
C ASP A 438 -15.27 -18.09 -9.16
N THR A 439 -15.59 -18.65 -7.99
CA THR A 439 -15.77 -17.88 -6.74
C THR A 439 -14.46 -17.44 -6.08
N LEU A 440 -13.33 -18.07 -6.43
CA LEU A 440 -11.97 -17.61 -6.13
C LEU A 440 -11.41 -16.65 -7.20
N GLY A 441 -12.13 -16.43 -8.30
CA GLY A 441 -11.73 -15.52 -9.39
C GLY A 441 -10.68 -16.08 -10.35
N VAL A 442 -10.27 -17.34 -10.22
CA VAL A 442 -9.27 -17.97 -11.09
C VAL A 442 -9.77 -18.05 -12.52
N SER A 443 -11.03 -18.45 -12.73
CA SER A 443 -11.63 -18.53 -14.07
C SER A 443 -11.66 -17.16 -14.76
N SER A 444 -11.96 -16.09 -14.02
CA SER A 444 -11.97 -14.72 -14.53
C SER A 444 -10.57 -14.24 -14.90
N ILE A 445 -9.53 -14.59 -14.13
CA ILE A 445 -8.13 -14.29 -14.47
C ILE A 445 -7.70 -15.07 -15.73
N VAL A 446 -8.04 -16.36 -15.83
CA VAL A 446 -7.73 -17.18 -17.01
C VAL A 446 -8.41 -16.63 -18.25
N ASP A 447 -9.67 -16.24 -18.14
CA ASP A 447 -10.42 -15.57 -19.21
C ASP A 447 -9.76 -14.25 -19.63
N LEU A 448 -9.40 -13.39 -18.66
CA LEU A 448 -8.69 -12.14 -18.92
C LEU A 448 -7.34 -12.37 -19.60
N LEU A 449 -6.52 -13.32 -19.14
CA LEU A 449 -5.20 -13.60 -19.74
C LEU A 449 -5.32 -14.19 -21.14
N THR A 450 -6.32 -15.03 -21.38
CA THR A 450 -6.58 -15.64 -22.69
C THR A 450 -6.99 -14.60 -23.73
N ASN A 451 -7.66 -13.53 -23.29
CA ASN A 451 -8.29 -12.53 -24.17
C ASN A 451 -7.65 -11.13 -24.07
N SER A 452 -6.71 -10.88 -23.16
CA SER A 452 -5.96 -9.61 -23.02
C SER A 452 -5.07 -9.29 -24.22
N ARG A 453 -4.76 -10.29 -25.04
CA ARG A 453 -3.95 -10.16 -26.26
C ARG A 453 -4.72 -9.57 -27.44
N THR A 454 -6.03 -9.35 -27.31
CA THR A 454 -6.89 -8.75 -28.34
C THR A 454 -7.75 -7.61 -27.75
N PRO A 455 -7.14 -6.49 -27.32
CA PRO A 455 -7.84 -5.42 -26.61
C PRO A 455 -8.92 -4.71 -27.45
N GLU A 456 -8.83 -4.78 -28.78
CA GLU A 456 -9.78 -4.20 -29.73
C GLU A 456 -11.09 -5.03 -29.87
N THR A 457 -11.18 -6.19 -29.19
CA THR A 457 -12.37 -7.07 -29.22
C THR A 457 -13.28 -6.85 -28.03
N THR A 458 -14.55 -7.26 -28.15
CA THR A 458 -15.45 -7.27 -26.99
C THR A 458 -14.86 -8.17 -25.89
N PRO A 459 -14.89 -7.73 -24.63
CA PRO A 459 -14.48 -8.56 -23.51
C PRO A 459 -15.23 -9.90 -23.49
N SER A 460 -14.49 -10.99 -23.33
CA SER A 460 -15.05 -12.32 -23.10
C SER A 460 -15.59 -12.47 -21.68
N ALA A 461 -16.24 -13.59 -21.40
CA ALA A 461 -16.64 -14.00 -20.07
C ALA A 461 -16.57 -15.53 -19.93
N VAL A 462 -16.60 -16.00 -18.68
CA VAL A 462 -16.76 -17.42 -18.37
C VAL A 462 -18.10 -17.94 -18.93
N LEU A 463 -18.10 -19.18 -19.43
CA LEU A 463 -19.28 -19.81 -20.06
C LEU A 463 -20.47 -19.94 -19.09
N GLY A 464 -20.20 -20.04 -17.80
CA GLY A 464 -21.21 -20.27 -16.77
C GLY A 464 -21.71 -21.73 -16.75
N PRO A 465 -22.27 -22.18 -15.62
CA PRO A 465 -22.58 -23.58 -15.39
C PRO A 465 -23.83 -24.10 -16.12
N PHE A 466 -24.66 -23.20 -16.68
CA PHE A 466 -25.98 -23.54 -17.22
C PHE A 466 -26.08 -23.54 -18.75
N TYR A 467 -24.95 -23.42 -19.47
CA TYR A 467 -24.92 -23.62 -20.91
C TYR A 467 -25.18 -25.09 -21.27
N THR A 468 -25.97 -25.34 -22.32
CA THR A 468 -26.12 -26.67 -22.91
C THR A 468 -25.87 -26.61 -24.41
N ASP A 469 -25.17 -27.61 -24.95
CA ASP A 469 -24.88 -27.68 -26.38
C ASP A 469 -26.15 -27.90 -27.22
N GLY A 470 -26.13 -27.41 -28.46
CA GLY A 470 -27.20 -27.53 -29.43
C GLY A 470 -28.54 -26.85 -29.06
N PRO A 471 -28.57 -25.56 -28.66
CA PRO A 471 -29.83 -24.85 -28.47
C PRO A 471 -30.65 -24.80 -29.78
N PRO A 472 -31.98 -24.63 -29.70
CA PRO A 472 -32.85 -24.69 -30.86
C PRO A 472 -32.55 -23.56 -31.85
N GLU A 473 -32.46 -23.91 -33.14
CA GLU A 473 -32.37 -22.92 -34.23
C GLU A 473 -33.60 -21.99 -34.19
N THR A 474 -33.33 -20.69 -34.25
CA THR A 474 -34.29 -19.61 -34.03
C THR A 474 -34.19 -18.62 -35.18
N ALA A 475 -35.34 -18.30 -35.80
CA ALA A 475 -35.40 -17.34 -36.89
C ALA A 475 -35.22 -15.89 -36.40
N GLN A 476 -34.76 -15.00 -37.29
CA GLN A 476 -34.70 -13.56 -37.04
C GLN A 476 -36.08 -13.02 -36.61
N GLY A 477 -36.10 -12.23 -35.54
CA GLY A 477 -37.30 -11.64 -34.95
C GLY A 477 -38.14 -12.59 -34.09
N ALA A 478 -37.77 -13.86 -33.98
CA ALA A 478 -38.52 -14.81 -33.15
C ALA A 478 -38.34 -14.55 -31.64
N ASP A 479 -39.24 -15.14 -30.84
CA ASP A 479 -39.23 -15.03 -29.38
C ASP A 479 -38.63 -16.28 -28.74
N ILE A 480 -37.46 -16.14 -28.11
CA ILE A 480 -36.79 -17.24 -27.40
C ILE A 480 -37.40 -17.52 -26.03
N SER A 481 -38.25 -16.64 -25.48
CA SER A 481 -38.86 -16.83 -24.16
C SER A 481 -39.94 -17.91 -24.13
N ARG A 482 -40.60 -18.23 -25.26
CA ARG A 482 -41.62 -19.28 -25.40
C ARG A 482 -42.62 -19.27 -24.23
N ASP A 483 -43.30 -18.13 -24.06
CA ASP A 483 -44.34 -17.89 -23.05
C ASP A 483 -43.83 -17.91 -21.59
N VAL A 484 -42.55 -17.68 -21.35
CA VAL A 484 -42.05 -17.38 -20.01
C VAL A 484 -42.43 -15.94 -19.66
N ALA A 485 -43.11 -15.76 -18.52
CA ALA A 485 -43.51 -14.44 -18.05
C ALA A 485 -42.29 -13.58 -17.68
N GLY A 486 -42.33 -12.30 -18.06
CA GLY A 486 -41.32 -11.31 -17.74
C GLY A 486 -41.54 -10.02 -18.55
N THR A 487 -40.75 -8.98 -18.28
CA THR A 487 -40.79 -7.75 -19.08
C THR A 487 -40.21 -8.04 -20.46
N PRO A 488 -40.97 -7.86 -21.57
CA PRO A 488 -40.48 -8.17 -22.90
C PRO A 488 -39.23 -7.36 -23.25
N LEU A 489 -38.27 -7.99 -23.92
CA LEU A 489 -37.00 -7.42 -24.32
C LEU A 489 -36.77 -7.68 -25.81
N TRP A 490 -36.61 -6.62 -26.59
CA TRP A 490 -36.14 -6.67 -27.97
C TRP A 490 -34.63 -6.46 -28.01
N ALA A 491 -33.90 -7.44 -28.54
CA ALA A 491 -32.47 -7.34 -28.77
C ALA A 491 -32.20 -7.09 -30.26
N ASP A 492 -31.45 -6.03 -30.59
CA ASP A 492 -30.88 -5.76 -31.92
C ASP A 492 -29.36 -5.70 -31.78
N ILE A 493 -28.72 -6.83 -32.08
CA ILE A 493 -27.29 -7.04 -31.87
C ILE A 493 -26.60 -7.04 -33.23
N ARG A 494 -25.42 -6.42 -33.29
CA ARG A 494 -24.53 -6.46 -34.47
C ARG A 494 -23.23 -7.17 -34.13
N ILE A 495 -22.68 -7.91 -35.08
CA ILE A 495 -21.39 -8.60 -34.96
C ILE A 495 -20.48 -8.14 -36.09
N THR A 496 -19.28 -7.70 -35.72
CA THR A 496 -18.25 -7.24 -36.64
C THR A 496 -16.89 -7.86 -36.35
N ASP A 497 -15.98 -7.77 -37.30
CA ASP A 497 -14.55 -7.96 -37.03
C ASP A 497 -13.94 -6.71 -36.37
N THR A 498 -12.62 -6.74 -36.13
CA THR A 498 -11.85 -5.62 -35.55
C THR A 498 -11.70 -4.41 -36.48
N ASP A 499 -12.03 -4.57 -37.78
CA ASP A 499 -12.06 -3.49 -38.77
C ASP A 499 -13.48 -2.89 -38.91
N ASP A 500 -14.38 -3.18 -37.95
CA ASP A 500 -15.82 -2.84 -37.95
C ASP A 500 -16.61 -3.37 -39.18
N ARG A 501 -16.10 -4.41 -39.86
CA ARG A 501 -16.80 -5.05 -40.99
C ARG A 501 -17.85 -6.02 -40.48
N PRO A 502 -19.09 -5.98 -41.01
CA PRO A 502 -20.14 -6.90 -40.59
C PRO A 502 -19.78 -8.35 -40.90
N LEU A 503 -20.12 -9.26 -39.99
CA LEU A 503 -19.89 -10.69 -40.16
C LEU A 503 -21.21 -11.43 -40.44
N PRO A 504 -21.53 -11.74 -41.71
CA PRO A 504 -22.70 -12.54 -42.06
C PRO A 504 -22.54 -14.00 -41.65
N ASP A 505 -23.66 -14.71 -41.47
CA ASP A 505 -23.73 -16.13 -41.14
C ASP A 505 -22.99 -16.56 -39.85
N ALA A 506 -22.64 -15.61 -38.98
CA ALA A 506 -22.10 -15.91 -37.66
C ALA A 506 -23.17 -16.60 -36.81
N VAL A 507 -22.80 -17.72 -36.19
CA VAL A 507 -23.66 -18.51 -35.30
C VAL A 507 -23.61 -17.93 -33.90
N VAL A 508 -24.76 -17.63 -33.33
CA VAL A 508 -24.89 -16.99 -32.02
C VAL A 508 -25.84 -17.80 -31.15
N ASP A 509 -25.29 -18.43 -30.12
CA ASP A 509 -26.10 -19.02 -29.05
C ASP A 509 -26.38 -17.96 -27.99
N VAL A 510 -27.64 -17.86 -27.57
CA VAL A 510 -28.12 -16.93 -26.54
C VAL A 510 -28.79 -17.74 -25.44
N TRP A 511 -28.57 -17.39 -24.17
CA TRP A 511 -29.27 -17.98 -23.02
C TRP A 511 -29.30 -17.02 -21.81
N GLN A 512 -30.29 -17.19 -20.92
CA GLN A 512 -30.43 -16.38 -19.71
C GLN A 512 -31.28 -17.06 -18.63
N ALA A 513 -31.28 -16.48 -17.43
CA ALA A 513 -32.26 -16.78 -16.39
C ALA A 513 -33.62 -16.11 -16.68
N ASN A 514 -34.68 -16.67 -16.10
CA ASN A 514 -36.02 -16.08 -16.09
C ASN A 514 -36.14 -14.96 -15.04
N LYS A 515 -37.33 -14.36 -14.93
CA LYS A 515 -37.62 -13.29 -13.95
C LYS A 515 -37.48 -13.68 -12.49
N ASP A 516 -37.46 -14.98 -12.20
CA ASP A 516 -37.38 -15.56 -10.85
C ASP A 516 -35.97 -16.13 -10.57
N GLY A 517 -35.01 -15.91 -11.47
CA GLY A 517 -33.61 -16.32 -11.31
C GLY A 517 -33.31 -17.78 -11.66
N PHE A 518 -34.15 -18.44 -12.45
CA PHE A 518 -33.95 -19.84 -12.88
C PHE A 518 -33.62 -19.96 -14.36
N TYR A 519 -32.64 -20.82 -14.69
CA TYR A 519 -32.40 -21.28 -16.06
C TYR A 519 -33.36 -22.42 -16.42
N ASP A 520 -33.58 -22.63 -17.72
CA ASP A 520 -34.47 -23.68 -18.25
C ASP A 520 -34.11 -25.09 -17.76
N VAL A 521 -32.82 -25.41 -17.62
CA VAL A 521 -32.34 -26.69 -17.07
C VAL A 521 -32.74 -26.93 -15.61
N GLN A 522 -33.18 -25.89 -14.90
CA GLN A 522 -33.67 -25.94 -13.53
C GLN A 522 -35.22 -25.98 -13.47
N LEU A 523 -35.90 -26.06 -14.61
CA LEU A 523 -37.37 -26.10 -14.72
C LEU A 523 -37.84 -27.46 -15.27
N PRO A 524 -37.77 -28.54 -14.49
CA PRO A 524 -38.02 -29.91 -14.97
C PRO A 524 -39.47 -30.16 -15.41
N GLU A 525 -40.41 -29.30 -15.02
CA GLU A 525 -41.83 -29.42 -15.36
C GLU A 525 -42.19 -28.81 -16.73
N ARG A 526 -41.27 -28.09 -17.39
CA ARG A 526 -41.51 -27.53 -18.73
C ARG A 526 -40.99 -28.44 -19.84
N GLU A 527 -41.81 -28.61 -20.88
CA GLU A 527 -41.40 -29.29 -22.10
C GLU A 527 -40.58 -28.35 -23.01
N GLY A 528 -39.31 -28.73 -23.24
CA GLY A 528 -38.44 -28.09 -24.22
C GLY A 528 -37.68 -26.84 -23.72
N PRO A 529 -36.62 -26.45 -24.43
CA PRO A 529 -35.76 -25.32 -24.05
C PRO A 529 -36.51 -23.98 -24.15
N VAL A 530 -36.33 -23.12 -23.15
CA VAL A 530 -36.89 -21.75 -23.09
C VAL A 530 -35.80 -20.75 -22.71
N LEU A 531 -35.96 -19.47 -23.07
CA LEU A 531 -34.98 -18.41 -22.83
C LEU A 531 -33.59 -18.70 -23.42
N ARG A 532 -33.57 -19.51 -24.49
CA ARG A 532 -32.36 -19.84 -25.22
C ARG A 532 -32.66 -20.12 -26.69
N GLY A 533 -31.67 -19.86 -27.53
CA GLY A 533 -31.78 -20.10 -28.96
C GLY A 533 -30.45 -19.95 -29.69
N ARG A 534 -30.38 -20.52 -30.89
CA ARG A 534 -29.29 -20.35 -31.85
C ARG A 534 -29.78 -19.50 -33.02
N LEU A 535 -29.11 -18.38 -33.28
CA LEU A 535 -29.43 -17.47 -34.37
C LEU A 535 -28.24 -17.33 -35.32
N ARG A 536 -28.52 -16.84 -36.54
CA ARG A 536 -27.52 -16.50 -37.54
C ARG A 536 -27.62 -15.03 -37.93
N THR A 537 -26.48 -14.35 -38.04
CA THR A 537 -26.44 -12.96 -38.46
C THR A 537 -26.82 -12.80 -39.94
N ASP A 538 -27.49 -11.70 -40.27
CA ASP A 538 -27.80 -11.31 -41.65
C ASP A 538 -26.58 -10.72 -42.40
N ASP A 539 -26.79 -10.28 -43.64
CA ASP A 539 -25.75 -9.66 -44.50
C ASP A 539 -25.10 -8.41 -43.87
N GLN A 540 -25.74 -7.79 -42.88
CA GLN A 540 -25.24 -6.63 -42.13
C GLN A 540 -24.64 -7.02 -40.77
N GLY A 541 -24.45 -8.31 -40.53
CA GLY A 541 -23.93 -8.86 -39.29
C GLY A 541 -24.92 -8.75 -38.13
N ARG A 542 -26.22 -8.58 -38.38
CA ARG A 542 -27.22 -8.34 -37.32
C ARG A 542 -28.00 -9.60 -36.94
N LEU A 543 -28.32 -9.73 -35.66
CA LEU A 543 -29.36 -10.63 -35.17
C LEU A 543 -30.38 -9.87 -34.32
N ARG A 544 -31.64 -10.21 -34.51
CA ARG A 544 -32.78 -9.61 -33.83
C ARG A 544 -33.66 -10.68 -33.25
N PHE A 545 -34.12 -10.52 -32.02
CA PHE A 545 -35.01 -11.48 -31.37
C PHE A 545 -35.70 -10.85 -30.16
N TRP A 546 -36.80 -11.49 -29.74
CA TRP A 546 -37.48 -11.21 -28.49
C TRP A 546 -37.05 -12.19 -27.39
N THR A 547 -36.96 -11.68 -26.18
CA THR A 547 -36.82 -12.43 -24.94
C THR A 547 -37.48 -11.64 -23.80
N ILE A 548 -37.11 -11.89 -22.54
CA ILE A 548 -37.49 -11.07 -21.39
C ILE A 548 -36.26 -10.46 -20.71
N LEU A 549 -36.44 -9.37 -19.96
CA LEU A 549 -35.39 -8.80 -19.12
C LEU A 549 -34.88 -9.87 -18.13
N PRO A 550 -33.57 -10.20 -18.13
CA PRO A 550 -33.02 -11.17 -17.18
C PRO A 550 -33.06 -10.62 -15.75
N ALA A 551 -33.22 -11.50 -14.78
CA ALA A 551 -33.07 -11.21 -13.36
C ALA A 551 -31.71 -11.71 -12.82
N GLU A 552 -31.33 -11.26 -11.63
CA GLU A 552 -30.28 -11.86 -10.85
C GLU A 552 -30.59 -13.33 -10.56
N TYR A 553 -29.55 -14.13 -10.33
CA TYR A 553 -29.72 -15.51 -9.92
C TYR A 553 -28.59 -15.94 -8.97
N PRO A 554 -28.87 -16.83 -8.01
CA PRO A 554 -27.82 -17.42 -7.21
C PRO A 554 -27.09 -18.53 -7.99
N ILE A 555 -25.78 -18.62 -7.81
CA ILE A 555 -25.07 -19.88 -8.07
C ILE A 555 -25.52 -20.95 -7.06
N PRO A 556 -25.35 -22.26 -7.35
CA PRO A 556 -25.58 -23.30 -6.34
C PRO A 556 -24.75 -23.04 -5.07
N ASP A 557 -25.39 -23.00 -3.91
CA ASP A 557 -24.77 -22.69 -2.63
C ASP A 557 -25.03 -23.77 -1.55
N ASP A 558 -25.59 -24.90 -1.95
CA ASP A 558 -25.85 -26.09 -1.12
C ASP A 558 -24.59 -26.97 -0.91
N GLY A 559 -23.48 -26.65 -1.60
CA GLY A 559 -22.23 -27.38 -1.57
C GLY A 559 -21.12 -26.72 -0.74
N PRO A 560 -19.90 -27.30 -0.74
CA PRO A 560 -18.74 -26.73 -0.06
C PRO A 560 -18.45 -25.28 -0.46
N VAL A 561 -18.61 -24.93 -1.74
CA VAL A 561 -18.35 -23.55 -2.20
C VAL A 561 -19.33 -22.57 -1.56
N GLY A 562 -20.61 -22.94 -1.42
CA GLY A 562 -21.58 -22.12 -0.69
C GLY A 562 -21.22 -21.94 0.78
N GLN A 563 -20.76 -23.00 1.45
CA GLN A 563 -20.27 -22.93 2.84
C GLN A 563 -19.06 -21.99 2.96
N MET A 564 -18.14 -22.03 1.99
CA MET A 564 -16.99 -21.12 1.92
C MET A 564 -17.45 -19.67 1.80
N LEU A 565 -18.39 -19.37 0.90
CA LEU A 565 -18.93 -18.02 0.74
C LEU A 565 -19.59 -17.51 2.02
N GLN A 566 -20.39 -18.35 2.69
CA GLN A 566 -21.02 -18.02 3.97
C GLN A 566 -19.99 -17.73 5.07
N ALA A 567 -18.92 -18.51 5.15
CA ALA A 567 -17.86 -18.34 6.15
C ALA A 567 -17.15 -16.97 6.06
N VAL A 568 -17.17 -16.35 4.87
CA VAL A 568 -16.60 -15.02 4.63
C VAL A 568 -17.66 -13.94 4.38
N ASN A 569 -18.93 -14.21 4.73
CA ASN A 569 -20.06 -13.30 4.59
C ASN A 569 -20.25 -12.77 3.14
N ARG A 570 -20.05 -13.63 2.14
CA ARG A 570 -20.30 -13.36 0.70
C ARG A 570 -21.60 -14.00 0.24
N HIS A 571 -22.33 -13.31 -0.63
CA HIS A 571 -23.58 -13.82 -1.22
C HIS A 571 -23.31 -14.67 -2.48
N PRO A 572 -24.24 -15.58 -2.86
CA PRO A 572 -24.12 -16.40 -4.06
C PRO A 572 -24.69 -15.75 -5.33
N TYR A 573 -25.21 -14.51 -5.24
CA TYR A 573 -25.88 -13.88 -6.37
C TYR A 573 -24.93 -13.40 -7.48
N ARG A 574 -25.39 -13.62 -8.71
CA ARG A 574 -24.86 -13.02 -9.93
C ARG A 574 -25.76 -11.88 -10.39
N ALA A 575 -25.15 -10.83 -10.95
CA ALA A 575 -25.88 -9.70 -11.50
C ALA A 575 -26.76 -10.12 -12.69
N PRO A 576 -27.87 -9.44 -13.01
CA PRO A 576 -28.71 -9.79 -14.15
C PRO A 576 -27.98 -9.64 -15.49
N HIS A 577 -27.98 -10.68 -16.33
CA HIS A 577 -27.30 -10.66 -17.63
C HIS A 577 -27.92 -11.59 -18.68
N LEU A 578 -27.59 -11.30 -19.95
CA LEU A 578 -27.87 -12.12 -21.12
C LEU A 578 -26.56 -12.69 -21.67
N HIS A 579 -26.48 -14.01 -21.86
CA HIS A 579 -25.28 -14.65 -22.37
C HIS A 579 -25.25 -14.76 -23.89
N PHE A 580 -24.04 -14.76 -24.44
CA PHE A 580 -23.77 -14.94 -25.86
C PHE A 580 -22.57 -15.86 -26.09
N MET A 581 -22.69 -16.79 -27.04
CA MET A 581 -21.57 -17.50 -27.62
C MET A 581 -21.60 -17.33 -29.13
N ILE A 582 -20.58 -16.66 -29.67
CA ILE A 582 -20.49 -16.22 -31.06
C ILE A 582 -19.38 -17.00 -31.76
N SER A 583 -19.72 -17.62 -32.89
CA SER A 583 -18.77 -18.32 -33.76
C SER A 583 -18.95 -17.87 -35.20
N ALA A 584 -17.87 -17.41 -35.84
CA ALA A 584 -17.87 -17.08 -37.27
C ALA A 584 -16.67 -17.75 -37.96
N PRO A 585 -16.81 -18.20 -39.23
CA PRO A 585 -15.71 -18.77 -39.97
C PRO A 585 -14.47 -17.85 -39.99
N GLY A 586 -13.29 -18.40 -39.71
CA GLY A 586 -12.03 -17.65 -39.69
C GLY A 586 -11.83 -16.72 -38.48
N HIS A 587 -12.75 -16.70 -37.52
CA HIS A 587 -12.70 -15.85 -36.34
C HIS A 587 -12.63 -16.67 -35.05
N ARG A 588 -12.08 -16.06 -33.99
CA ARG A 588 -12.05 -16.67 -32.66
C ARG A 588 -13.48 -16.72 -32.12
N ARG A 589 -13.84 -17.85 -31.51
CA ARG A 589 -15.11 -17.98 -30.78
C ARG A 589 -15.11 -17.04 -29.58
N LEU A 590 -16.13 -16.20 -29.46
CA LEU A 590 -16.32 -15.30 -28.32
C LEU A 590 -17.43 -15.85 -27.43
N ILE A 591 -17.13 -16.10 -26.15
CA ILE A 591 -18.12 -16.34 -25.10
C ILE A 591 -18.16 -15.05 -24.27
N THR A 592 -19.34 -14.47 -24.07
CA THR A 592 -19.51 -13.20 -23.36
C THR A 592 -20.92 -13.08 -22.77
N GLN A 593 -21.19 -11.97 -22.09
CA GLN A 593 -22.47 -11.68 -21.46
C GLN A 593 -22.68 -10.16 -21.40
N LEU A 594 -23.93 -9.71 -21.44
CA LEU A 594 -24.31 -8.31 -21.30
C LEU A 594 -25.11 -8.12 -20.02
N PHE A 595 -24.62 -7.26 -19.12
CA PHE A 595 -25.22 -6.99 -17.82
C PHE A 595 -26.18 -5.82 -17.87
N VAL A 596 -27.28 -5.93 -17.13
CA VAL A 596 -28.29 -4.87 -17.03
C VAL A 596 -27.75 -3.73 -16.19
N LYS A 597 -27.54 -2.56 -16.80
CA LYS A 597 -27.11 -1.34 -16.10
C LYS A 597 -28.10 -0.96 -15.00
N GLY A 598 -27.57 -0.71 -13.79
CA GLY A 598 -28.38 -0.41 -12.60
C GLY A 598 -29.06 -1.63 -11.98
N GLY A 599 -28.82 -2.84 -12.50
CA GLY A 599 -29.27 -4.09 -11.87
C GLY A 599 -28.54 -4.37 -10.56
N PRO A 600 -29.11 -5.22 -9.68
CA PRO A 600 -28.48 -5.60 -8.43
C PRO A 600 -27.18 -6.38 -8.65
N TYR A 601 -26.30 -6.37 -7.64
CA TYR A 601 -25.05 -7.14 -7.57
C TYR A 601 -23.99 -6.83 -8.63
N LEU A 602 -24.10 -5.75 -9.39
CA LEU A 602 -23.06 -5.36 -10.36
C LEU A 602 -21.68 -5.16 -9.70
N ASP A 603 -21.65 -4.55 -8.51
CA ASP A 603 -20.40 -4.28 -7.77
C ASP A 603 -19.95 -5.45 -6.89
N SER A 604 -20.73 -6.54 -6.84
CA SER A 604 -20.50 -7.65 -5.90
C SER A 604 -20.77 -9.04 -6.49
N ASP A 605 -20.82 -9.17 -7.81
CA ASP A 605 -21.07 -10.43 -8.52
C ASP A 605 -20.16 -11.56 -8.00
N THR A 606 -20.78 -12.68 -7.59
CA THR A 606 -20.09 -13.69 -6.78
C THR A 606 -18.94 -14.40 -7.52
N VAL A 607 -18.96 -14.39 -8.87
CA VAL A 607 -17.93 -15.01 -9.71
C VAL A 607 -17.00 -13.97 -10.36
N PHE A 608 -17.09 -12.70 -9.95
CA PHE A 608 -16.29 -11.61 -10.50
C PHE A 608 -16.41 -11.49 -12.04
N GLY A 609 -17.61 -11.76 -12.57
CA GLY A 609 -17.85 -11.80 -14.02
C GLY A 609 -18.19 -10.45 -14.65
N VAL A 610 -18.46 -9.42 -13.83
CA VAL A 610 -18.85 -8.08 -14.31
C VAL A 610 -17.63 -7.33 -14.85
N LYS A 611 -17.77 -6.83 -16.07
CA LYS A 611 -16.77 -5.97 -16.73
C LYS A 611 -17.47 -4.70 -17.20
N GLU A 612 -16.86 -3.55 -16.98
CA GLU A 612 -17.47 -2.24 -17.27
C GLU A 612 -17.97 -2.13 -18.73
N GLY A 613 -17.17 -2.59 -19.70
CA GLY A 613 -17.55 -2.61 -21.12
C GLY A 613 -18.68 -3.58 -21.50
N LEU A 614 -19.17 -4.37 -20.56
CA LEU A 614 -20.30 -5.30 -20.73
C LEU A 614 -21.55 -4.85 -19.94
N VAL A 615 -21.48 -3.76 -19.17
CA VAL A 615 -22.65 -3.17 -18.48
C VAL A 615 -23.35 -2.24 -19.45
N VAL A 616 -24.55 -2.62 -19.89
CA VAL A 616 -25.27 -1.94 -20.98
C VAL A 616 -26.68 -1.55 -20.55
N ASP A 617 -27.21 -0.51 -21.19
CA ASP A 617 -28.57 -0.05 -20.91
C ASP A 617 -29.59 -0.95 -21.63
N PHE A 618 -30.52 -1.49 -20.86
CA PHE A 618 -31.70 -2.19 -21.37
C PHE A 618 -32.84 -1.17 -21.30
N GLU A 619 -32.91 -0.34 -22.33
CA GLU A 619 -33.66 0.91 -22.32
C GLU A 619 -35.17 0.65 -22.19
N PRO A 620 -35.88 1.26 -21.23
CA PRO A 620 -37.34 1.18 -21.13
C PRO A 620 -38.02 1.89 -22.30
N ARG A 621 -39.02 1.23 -22.88
CA ARG A 621 -39.82 1.71 -24.01
C ARG A 621 -41.30 1.45 -23.78
N THR A 622 -42.13 2.32 -24.32
CA THR A 622 -43.60 2.15 -24.42
C THR A 622 -44.05 2.48 -25.84
N GLY A 623 -45.20 1.96 -26.26
CA GLY A 623 -45.71 2.19 -27.61
C GLY A 623 -45.16 1.20 -28.64
N PRO A 624 -45.09 1.58 -29.93
CA PRO A 624 -44.88 0.63 -31.02
C PRO A 624 -43.51 -0.06 -30.93
N THR A 625 -43.51 -1.37 -31.18
CA THR A 625 -42.30 -2.19 -31.24
C THR A 625 -41.67 -2.17 -32.63
N PRO A 626 -40.36 -2.48 -32.76
CA PRO A 626 -39.65 -2.38 -34.03
C PRO A 626 -40.17 -3.28 -35.16
N ASP A 627 -40.79 -4.42 -34.80
CA ASP A 627 -41.36 -5.40 -35.73
C ASP A 627 -42.90 -5.35 -35.79
N GLY A 628 -43.53 -4.41 -35.07
CA GLY A 628 -44.98 -4.28 -35.01
C GLY A 628 -45.68 -5.29 -34.07
N ARG A 629 -44.93 -6.08 -33.29
CA ARG A 629 -45.48 -6.92 -32.22
C ARG A 629 -46.28 -6.08 -31.22
N ALA A 630 -47.53 -6.45 -30.97
CA ALA A 630 -48.31 -5.83 -29.89
C ALA A 630 -47.72 -6.23 -28.53
N VAL A 631 -47.34 -5.24 -27.73
CA VAL A 631 -46.92 -5.42 -26.34
C VAL A 631 -47.76 -4.50 -25.46
N ASP A 632 -48.46 -5.10 -24.50
CA ASP A 632 -49.23 -4.36 -23.51
C ASP A 632 -48.29 -3.83 -22.42
N GLY A 633 -48.09 -2.52 -22.37
CA GLY A 633 -47.28 -1.86 -21.33
C GLY A 633 -45.83 -1.57 -21.74
N GLU A 634 -44.91 -1.71 -20.79
CA GLU A 634 -43.48 -1.42 -20.97
C GLU A 634 -42.75 -2.63 -21.57
N TRP A 635 -41.81 -2.36 -22.49
CA TRP A 635 -40.83 -3.30 -22.99
C TRP A 635 -39.42 -2.71 -22.95
N ARG A 636 -38.40 -3.52 -23.16
CA ARG A 636 -36.99 -3.14 -23.09
C ARG A 636 -36.33 -3.24 -24.45
N SER A 637 -35.44 -2.31 -24.77
CA SER A 637 -34.64 -2.33 -25.99
C SER A 637 -33.16 -2.51 -25.64
N LEU A 638 -32.52 -3.51 -26.25
CA LEU A 638 -31.09 -3.75 -26.15
C LEU A 638 -30.44 -3.57 -27.52
N GLN A 639 -29.46 -2.67 -27.59
CA GLN A 639 -28.61 -2.49 -28.77
C GLN A 639 -27.15 -2.65 -28.39
N PHE A 640 -26.42 -3.51 -29.10
CA PHE A 640 -25.00 -3.72 -28.83
C PHE A 640 -24.25 -4.18 -30.09
N THR A 641 -22.97 -3.84 -30.18
CA THR A 641 -22.08 -4.33 -31.24
C THR A 641 -20.96 -5.16 -30.64
N PHE A 642 -20.94 -6.44 -30.97
CA PHE A 642 -19.84 -7.35 -30.65
C PHE A 642 -18.73 -7.26 -31.71
N ARG A 643 -17.48 -7.14 -31.25
CA ARG A 643 -16.28 -7.19 -32.10
C ARG A 643 -15.50 -8.47 -31.80
N ILE A 644 -15.19 -9.26 -32.83
CA ILE A 644 -14.44 -10.53 -32.70
C ILE A 644 -13.17 -10.53 -33.56
N ALA A 645 -12.08 -11.09 -33.03
CA ALA A 645 -10.78 -11.17 -33.73
C ALA A 645 -10.72 -12.31 -34.74
N ARG A 646 -9.88 -12.17 -35.78
CA ARG A 646 -9.54 -13.25 -36.70
C ARG A 646 -8.60 -14.26 -36.03
N ILE A 647 -8.61 -15.51 -36.51
CA ILE A 647 -7.76 -16.58 -35.97
C ILE A 647 -6.26 -16.30 -36.19
N ALA A 648 -5.90 -15.55 -37.23
CA ALA A 648 -4.50 -15.23 -37.59
C ALA A 648 -3.82 -14.22 -36.63
N ASP A 649 -4.58 -13.50 -35.79
CA ASP A 649 -4.06 -12.52 -34.84
C ASP A 649 -3.61 -13.18 -33.50
N ALA A 650 -3.54 -14.51 -33.45
CA ALA A 650 -3.01 -15.26 -32.32
C ALA A 650 -1.56 -15.71 -32.62
N PRO A 651 -0.57 -15.49 -31.72
CA PRO A 651 0.71 -16.15 -31.86
C PRO A 651 0.51 -17.67 -31.76
N ALA A 652 1.30 -18.43 -32.53
CA ALA A 652 1.30 -19.89 -32.50
C ALA A 652 1.36 -20.39 -31.05
N SER A 653 0.43 -21.28 -30.73
CA SER A 653 0.26 -21.93 -29.43
C SER A 653 1.52 -22.63 -28.95
#